data_AF-A0AAJ0DWR8-F1
#
_entry.id   AF-A0AAJ0DWR8-F1
#
_cell.length_a   1.000
_cell.length_b   1.000
_cell.length_c   1.000
_cell.angle_alpha   90.00
_cell.angle_beta   90.00
_cell.angle_gamma   90.00
#
_symmetry.space_group_name_H-M   'P 1'
#
loop_
_entity.id
_entity.type
_entity.pdbx_description
1 polymer ?
#
loop_
_entity_poly.entity_id
_entity_poly.type
_entity_poly.pdbx_seq_one_letter_code
_entity_poly.pdbx_strand_id
1 'polypeptide(L)'
;MPDILHDSNFTEGADFDSGATNAASPVSDDPNNDPAESLISEGSRDKKAASAPTETHSIRKRDSAGAIQQFLLDVLLIIPSLCFIIYGMMALKHNNWPIDAGMVPTLRMAATYSPTVFPIVFAAVAANLLKSAAGWKMERGVSILSLEYLLSCRTVSSAVTTPLSLRRVNILSPLLIALWAMSPLGGQAALRIIDVVPSQASEPYPFENLEFMSVFPHSGAQSSAGFSTMPSIQGAFISALSFPEDIKTRPRDAFGNVKIPMLEYYPPTAAADAYGWYDVSLDGADTTWSAIMGIPIATQGGFSQGHNYSFTFETAYMNADCSVQRGASMSLVGWFAYKNKTLGREAAYTTGRTLLIKSDGFHGLFSKEPRKLIFTSYYPQDSITTNATCTLTTTHAKVDVACTGDLCGARRVRRIEKPDNMTVTTVLDGAIAEGSQKMAPAGVFDLFMTTFMRVTLTTWEAENGAWYKPYPSPLETYFTHPAAPFSAPGIGSYNGTDIYEVGDAVFSQRFSQLLNTFWLASVASRNITGDFNFQVHTLNREIENTIVQNTTGMRTPDELVVRVSGLWISILFIASTVMLASGVAASIFSCLRRGPDVLDRATYFLRDSPHVNIAQQSSLEDGTSQVKRIKGVRVCIGDVRPSEETGYVAFGTVGEAMPLRWQEKERRYA
;
A
#
# COMPACT_ATOMS: atom_id res chain seq x y z
N MET A 1 -5.63 41.68 -13.77
CA MET A 1 -6.71 42.67 -13.62
C MET A 1 -7.95 41.94 -13.13
N PRO A 2 -8.49 42.34 -11.96
CA PRO A 2 -9.88 42.09 -11.59
C PRO A 2 -10.63 43.42 -11.34
N ASP A 3 -11.80 43.57 -11.96
CA ASP A 3 -12.76 44.65 -11.68
C ASP A 3 -13.96 44.01 -10.94
N ILE A 4 -14.39 44.49 -9.76
CA ILE A 4 -15.23 45.69 -9.51
C ILE A 4 -16.62 45.51 -10.17
N LEU A 5 -17.74 45.19 -9.49
CA LEU A 5 -18.32 45.55 -8.16
C LEU A 5 -19.13 46.86 -8.17
N HIS A 6 -20.47 46.71 -8.13
CA HIS A 6 -21.48 47.63 -7.60
C HIS A 6 -22.80 46.82 -7.45
N ASP A 7 -23.83 47.11 -6.64
CA ASP A 7 -24.08 47.93 -5.43
C ASP A 7 -25.49 48.56 -5.55
N SER A 8 -26.35 48.32 -4.55
CA SER A 8 -27.39 49.23 -3.98
C SER A 8 -28.47 48.37 -3.30
N ASN A 9 -28.77 48.44 -2.00
CA ASN A 9 -29.05 49.52 -1.03
C ASN A 9 -30.47 50.13 -1.09
N PHE A 10 -31.20 49.97 0.03
CA PHE A 10 -32.05 50.92 0.81
C PHE A 10 -32.75 50.04 1.90
N THR A 11 -32.66 50.21 3.23
CA THR A 11 -32.97 51.33 4.16
C THR A 11 -34.44 51.74 4.13
N GLU A 12 -35.19 51.95 5.23
CA GLU A 12 -34.90 52.22 6.68
C GLU A 12 -35.85 51.38 7.60
N GLY A 13 -35.81 51.35 8.94
CA GLY A 13 -34.92 51.90 9.98
C GLY A 13 -35.55 51.83 11.41
N ALA A 14 -34.73 52.04 12.46
CA ALA A 14 -35.07 52.24 13.90
C ALA A 14 -35.80 51.10 14.69
N ASP A 15 -35.66 50.93 16.01
CA ASP A 15 -34.62 51.30 17.00
C ASP A 15 -34.85 50.50 18.30
N PHE A 16 -33.79 50.01 18.99
CA PHE A 16 -33.46 50.28 20.41
C PHE A 16 -32.29 49.41 20.95
N ASP A 17 -31.30 50.08 21.52
CA ASP A 17 -30.19 49.54 22.35
C ASP A 17 -30.65 49.38 23.84
N SER A 18 -29.93 48.82 24.81
CA SER A 18 -28.88 47.78 24.92
C SER A 18 -28.52 47.65 26.42
N GLY A 19 -27.43 46.94 26.78
CA GLY A 19 -26.79 47.08 28.09
C GLY A 19 -27.27 46.13 29.20
N ALA A 20 -26.41 45.93 30.21
CA ALA A 20 -26.60 44.90 31.25
C ALA A 20 -25.90 45.26 32.58
N THR A 21 -26.06 44.35 33.56
CA THR A 21 -25.21 44.10 34.75
C THR A 21 -25.25 45.04 35.98
N ASN A 22 -25.61 44.41 37.11
CA ASN A 22 -24.93 44.39 38.43
C ASN A 22 -25.47 45.17 39.66
N ALA A 23 -25.83 44.34 40.67
CA ALA A 23 -25.35 44.35 42.06
C ALA A 23 -26.11 45.07 43.22
N ALA A 24 -26.12 44.34 44.35
CA ALA A 24 -26.24 44.75 45.76
C ALA A 24 -27.63 45.02 46.40
N SER A 25 -27.73 44.72 47.70
CA SER A 25 -28.92 44.73 48.58
C SER A 25 -28.79 45.80 49.68
N PRO A 26 -29.89 46.11 50.43
CA PRO A 26 -30.21 45.39 51.67
C PRO A 26 -31.74 45.01 51.74
N VAL A 27 -32.39 44.38 52.74
CA VAL A 27 -32.17 44.13 54.20
C VAL A 27 -32.47 45.37 55.07
N SER A 28 -33.12 45.35 56.24
CA SER A 28 -33.81 44.32 57.07
C SER A 28 -35.31 44.74 57.27
N ASP A 29 -36.16 44.42 58.27
CA ASP A 29 -36.16 43.65 59.56
C ASP A 29 -37.64 43.20 59.81
N ASP A 30 -37.91 41.93 60.20
CA ASP A 30 -38.39 41.49 61.55
C ASP A 30 -39.95 41.51 61.73
N PRO A 31 -40.56 40.90 62.77
CA PRO A 31 -40.93 39.48 62.82
C PRO A 31 -42.45 39.19 62.72
N ASN A 32 -42.80 37.89 62.73
CA ASN A 32 -44.15 37.32 62.89
C ASN A 32 -45.14 37.47 61.71
N ASN A 33 -44.82 36.87 60.55
CA ASN A 33 -45.84 36.30 59.65
C ASN A 33 -45.21 35.31 58.66
N ASP A 34 -45.17 34.03 59.02
CA ASP A 34 -44.69 32.95 58.15
C ASP A 34 -45.90 32.25 57.49
N PRO A 35 -46.07 32.27 56.16
CA PRO A 35 -47.31 31.85 55.49
C PRO A 35 -47.58 30.32 55.50
N ALA A 36 -46.84 29.55 56.31
CA ALA A 36 -46.98 28.10 56.42
C ALA A 36 -48.16 27.66 57.32
N GLU A 37 -48.62 28.48 58.26
CA GLU A 37 -49.59 28.06 59.29
C GLU A 37 -51.06 28.09 58.80
N SER A 38 -51.36 28.87 57.75
CA SER A 38 -52.72 29.06 57.22
C SER A 38 -53.29 27.89 56.39
N LEU A 39 -52.56 26.78 56.26
CA LEU A 39 -52.98 25.59 55.51
C LEU A 39 -53.20 24.34 56.38
N ILE A 40 -53.04 24.44 57.69
CA ILE A 40 -53.16 23.30 58.63
C ILE A 40 -54.43 23.40 59.50
N SER A 41 -55.06 24.57 59.59
CA SER A 41 -56.18 24.85 60.51
C SER A 41 -57.58 24.90 59.87
N GLU A 42 -57.97 23.89 59.09
CA GLU A 42 -59.40 23.52 59.00
C GLU A 42 -59.58 21.99 58.85
N GLY A 43 -59.64 21.31 59.99
CA GLY A 43 -59.72 19.85 60.04
C GLY A 43 -61.14 19.28 59.94
N SER A 44 -61.21 17.96 59.72
CA SER A 44 -62.36 17.11 60.06
C SER A 44 -63.74 17.48 59.48
N ARG A 45 -64.02 16.99 58.27
CA ARG A 45 -65.38 16.58 57.89
C ARG A 45 -65.39 15.18 57.28
N ASP A 46 -66.31 14.35 57.77
CA ASP A 46 -66.44 12.95 57.38
C ASP A 46 -66.61 12.76 55.87
N LYS A 47 -65.79 11.88 55.31
CA LYS A 47 -66.11 11.21 54.04
C LYS A 47 -66.05 9.70 54.27
N LYS A 48 -67.24 9.09 54.44
CA LYS A 48 -67.41 7.64 54.35
C LYS A 48 -66.70 7.13 53.09
N ALA A 49 -65.89 6.09 53.24
CA ALA A 49 -65.32 5.40 52.09
C ALA A 49 -66.44 4.75 51.27
N ALA A 50 -66.83 5.38 50.17
CA ALA A 50 -67.61 4.72 49.13
C ALA A 50 -66.67 3.76 48.39
N SER A 51 -66.89 2.46 48.55
CA SER A 51 -66.10 1.42 47.88
C SER A 51 -66.29 1.50 46.36
N ALA A 52 -65.26 1.90 45.63
CA ALA A 52 -65.20 1.67 44.20
C ALA A 52 -65.21 0.16 43.91
N PRO A 53 -65.85 -0.31 42.82
CA PRO A 53 -65.86 -1.72 42.47
C PRO A 53 -64.44 -2.19 42.10
N THR A 54 -63.92 -3.18 42.80
CA THR A 54 -62.60 -3.76 42.55
C THR A 54 -62.65 -4.69 41.33
N GLU A 55 -62.06 -4.29 40.20
CA GLU A 55 -61.98 -5.14 39.01
C GLU A 55 -60.96 -6.27 39.22
N THR A 56 -61.43 -7.46 39.60
CA THR A 56 -60.54 -8.59 39.88
C THR A 56 -60.00 -9.23 38.60
N HIS A 57 -58.68 -9.22 38.41
CA HIS A 57 -58.02 -9.86 37.26
C HIS A 57 -57.36 -11.20 37.65
N SER A 58 -57.43 -12.22 36.78
CA SER A 58 -56.74 -13.50 37.02
C SER A 58 -55.22 -13.42 36.78
N ILE A 59 -54.42 -14.42 37.20
CA ILE A 59 -52.99 -14.49 36.84
C ILE A 59 -52.85 -14.35 35.32
N ARG A 60 -52.35 -13.18 34.94
CA ARG A 60 -52.33 -12.59 33.61
C ARG A 60 -52.35 -13.61 32.46
N LYS A 61 -53.56 -14.00 32.04
CA LYS A 61 -53.81 -14.62 30.73
C LYS A 61 -53.72 -13.50 29.68
N ARG A 62 -52.49 -13.02 29.52
CA ARG A 62 -52.05 -11.77 28.88
C ARG A 62 -52.85 -11.46 27.64
N ASP A 63 -53.54 -10.31 27.64
CA ASP A 63 -54.28 -9.81 26.48
C ASP A 63 -53.41 -9.92 25.24
N SER A 64 -53.93 -10.60 24.21
CA SER A 64 -53.13 -11.09 23.10
C SER A 64 -52.36 -9.97 22.42
N ALA A 65 -52.97 -8.80 22.25
CA ALA A 65 -52.33 -7.58 21.74
C ALA A 65 -51.05 -7.20 22.53
N GLY A 66 -51.10 -7.16 23.87
CA GLY A 66 -49.95 -6.82 24.74
C GLY A 66 -48.92 -7.95 24.92
N ALA A 67 -49.24 -9.16 24.46
CA ALA A 67 -48.23 -10.22 24.25
C ALA A 67 -47.54 -10.04 22.89
N ILE A 68 -48.34 -9.87 21.83
CA ILE A 68 -47.91 -9.76 20.44
C ILE A 68 -47.07 -8.50 20.23
N GLN A 69 -47.44 -7.35 20.79
CA GLN A 69 -46.67 -6.11 20.68
C GLN A 69 -45.26 -6.24 21.28
N GLN A 70 -45.14 -6.85 22.47
CA GLN A 70 -43.83 -7.08 23.09
C GLN A 70 -43.00 -8.07 22.27
N PHE A 71 -43.62 -9.14 21.77
CA PHE A 71 -42.95 -10.13 20.92
C PHE A 71 -42.48 -9.53 19.59
N LEU A 72 -43.27 -8.64 18.96
CA LEU A 72 -42.89 -7.92 17.74
C LEU A 72 -41.71 -6.98 17.98
N LEU A 73 -41.66 -6.29 19.13
CA LEU A 73 -40.51 -5.45 19.50
C LEU A 73 -39.25 -6.30 19.77
N ASP A 74 -39.40 -7.41 20.50
CA ASP A 74 -38.30 -8.35 20.77
C ASP A 74 -37.77 -8.99 19.46
N VAL A 75 -38.64 -9.30 18.48
CA VAL A 75 -38.27 -9.79 17.14
C VAL A 75 -37.62 -8.71 16.28
N LEU A 76 -38.11 -7.46 16.32
CA LEU A 76 -37.53 -6.36 15.56
C LEU A 76 -36.09 -6.05 16.03
N LEU A 77 -35.81 -6.24 17.32
CA LEU A 77 -34.45 -6.14 17.89
C LEU A 77 -33.50 -7.29 17.47
N ILE A 78 -34.02 -8.43 16.99
CA ILE A 78 -33.21 -9.55 16.48
C ILE A 78 -32.72 -9.27 15.05
N ILE A 79 -33.49 -8.57 14.22
CA ILE A 79 -33.20 -8.36 12.79
C ILE A 79 -31.79 -7.79 12.53
N PRO A 80 -31.31 -6.72 13.20
CA PRO A 80 -29.98 -6.17 12.91
C PRO A 80 -28.83 -7.11 13.31
N SER A 81 -29.05 -8.01 14.29
CA SER A 81 -28.06 -9.04 14.64
C SER A 81 -27.79 -9.97 13.46
N LEU A 82 -28.85 -10.33 12.71
CA LEU A 82 -28.74 -11.11 11.48
C LEU A 82 -28.09 -10.29 10.36
N CYS A 83 -28.42 -9.01 10.23
CA CYS A 83 -27.78 -8.12 9.24
C CYS A 83 -26.26 -8.04 9.41
N PHE A 84 -25.75 -7.93 10.64
CA PHE A 84 -24.29 -7.93 10.88
C PHE A 84 -23.62 -9.29 10.59
N ILE A 85 -24.30 -10.41 10.84
CA ILE A 85 -23.81 -11.74 10.45
C ILE A 85 -23.75 -11.88 8.91
N ILE A 86 -24.81 -11.43 8.21
CA ILE A 86 -24.86 -11.41 6.74
C ILE A 86 -23.76 -10.52 6.16
N TYR A 87 -23.53 -9.34 6.75
CA TYR A 87 -22.43 -8.45 6.37
C TYR A 87 -21.06 -9.13 6.48
N GLY A 88 -20.76 -9.81 7.59
CA GLY A 88 -19.52 -10.58 7.75
C GLY A 88 -19.37 -11.70 6.71
N MET A 89 -20.43 -12.47 6.47
CA MET A 89 -20.44 -13.52 5.44
C MET A 89 -20.24 -12.96 4.02
N MET A 90 -20.82 -11.80 3.72
CA MET A 90 -20.65 -11.13 2.43
C MET A 90 -19.26 -10.51 2.27
N ALA A 91 -18.63 -10.01 3.34
CA ALA A 91 -17.23 -9.59 3.30
C ALA A 91 -16.31 -10.78 2.96
N LEU A 92 -16.47 -11.95 3.60
CA LEU A 92 -15.70 -13.16 3.27
C LEU A 92 -15.85 -13.58 1.82
N LYS A 93 -17.07 -13.54 1.28
CA LYS A 93 -17.35 -13.95 -0.11
C LYS A 93 -16.63 -13.08 -1.15
N HIS A 94 -16.38 -11.80 -0.84
CA HIS A 94 -15.71 -10.85 -1.75
C HIS A 94 -14.27 -10.54 -1.30
N ASN A 95 -13.64 -11.42 -0.52
CA ASN A 95 -12.22 -11.32 -0.21
C ASN A 95 -11.38 -11.46 -1.49
N ASN A 96 -10.36 -10.62 -1.65
CA ASN A 96 -9.53 -10.45 -2.85
C ASN A 96 -10.30 -9.97 -4.11
N TRP A 97 -11.49 -9.37 -3.99
CA TRP A 97 -12.17 -8.73 -5.13
C TRP A 97 -11.71 -7.27 -5.33
N PRO A 98 -11.72 -6.74 -6.57
CA PRO A 98 -11.42 -5.33 -6.84
C PRO A 98 -12.39 -4.37 -6.13
N ILE A 99 -11.94 -3.15 -5.79
CA ILE A 99 -12.78 -2.15 -5.10
C ILE A 99 -14.09 -1.88 -5.84
N ASP A 100 -14.01 -1.66 -7.16
CA ASP A 100 -15.14 -1.18 -7.96
C ASP A 100 -16.03 -2.31 -8.48
N ALA A 101 -15.73 -3.56 -8.12
CA ALA A 101 -16.44 -4.74 -8.59
C ALA A 101 -17.71 -5.03 -7.76
N GLY A 102 -18.87 -4.87 -8.39
CA GLY A 102 -20.15 -5.42 -7.93
C GLY A 102 -20.61 -4.86 -6.59
N MET A 103 -20.59 -5.68 -5.54
CA MET A 103 -21.15 -5.33 -4.21
C MET A 103 -20.11 -4.74 -3.24
N VAL A 104 -18.83 -4.69 -3.61
CA VAL A 104 -17.75 -4.17 -2.74
C VAL A 104 -17.97 -2.71 -2.31
N PRO A 105 -18.39 -1.76 -3.18
CA PRO A 105 -18.67 -0.38 -2.75
C PRO A 105 -19.76 -0.30 -1.67
N THR A 106 -20.82 -1.10 -1.81
CA THR A 106 -21.94 -1.19 -0.85
C THR A 106 -21.48 -1.76 0.50
N LEU A 107 -20.58 -2.75 0.50
CA LEU A 107 -19.99 -3.29 1.73
C LEU A 107 -19.08 -2.27 2.43
N ARG A 108 -18.28 -1.50 1.67
CA ARG A 108 -17.49 -0.38 2.22
C ARG A 108 -18.38 0.71 2.83
N MET A 109 -19.48 1.06 2.17
CA MET A 109 -20.46 2.01 2.71
C MET A 109 -21.10 1.50 4.01
N ALA A 110 -21.46 0.21 4.08
CA ALA A 110 -21.99 -0.41 5.29
C ALA A 110 -20.98 -0.44 6.46
N ALA A 111 -19.69 -0.65 6.17
CA ALA A 111 -18.62 -0.58 7.15
C ALA A 111 -18.59 0.78 7.88
N THR A 112 -18.72 1.89 7.14
CA THR A 112 -18.69 3.26 7.66
C THR A 112 -19.78 3.56 8.68
N TYR A 113 -20.99 3.05 8.49
CA TYR A 113 -22.12 3.25 9.43
C TYR A 113 -22.14 2.23 10.59
N SER A 114 -21.34 1.17 10.53
CA SER A 114 -21.38 0.11 11.54
C SER A 114 -20.95 0.54 12.96
N PRO A 115 -19.93 1.42 13.16
CA PRO A 115 -19.57 1.95 14.47
C PRO A 115 -20.67 2.74 15.19
N THR A 116 -21.67 3.28 14.49
CA THR A 116 -22.79 4.01 15.11
C THR A 116 -24.01 3.11 15.30
N VAL A 117 -24.36 2.29 14.29
CA VAL A 117 -25.53 1.41 14.36
C VAL A 117 -25.34 0.25 15.36
N PHE A 118 -24.16 -0.39 15.37
CA PHE A 118 -23.92 -1.57 16.22
C PHE A 118 -24.06 -1.26 17.72
N PRO A 119 -23.43 -0.21 18.30
CA PRO A 119 -23.54 0.04 19.73
C PRO A 119 -24.97 0.41 20.17
N ILE A 120 -25.72 1.14 19.33
CA ILE A 120 -27.11 1.55 19.61
C ILE A 120 -28.02 0.32 19.71
N VAL A 121 -28.00 -0.57 18.70
CA VAL A 121 -28.84 -1.78 18.74
C VAL A 121 -28.38 -2.72 19.85
N PHE A 122 -27.06 -2.91 20.02
CA PHE A 122 -26.54 -3.75 21.10
C PHE A 122 -27.01 -3.25 22.47
N ALA A 123 -27.00 -1.94 22.71
CA ALA A 123 -27.47 -1.37 23.98
C ALA A 123 -28.96 -1.63 24.22
N ALA A 124 -29.81 -1.49 23.20
CA ALA A 124 -31.24 -1.80 23.29
C ALA A 124 -31.48 -3.29 23.60
N VAL A 125 -30.80 -4.19 22.87
CA VAL A 125 -30.88 -5.65 23.07
C VAL A 125 -30.39 -6.05 24.47
N ALA A 126 -29.23 -5.56 24.90
CA ALA A 126 -28.64 -5.90 26.20
C ALA A 126 -29.46 -5.34 27.38
N ALA A 127 -29.97 -4.10 27.29
CA ALA A 127 -30.83 -3.53 28.31
C ALA A 127 -32.16 -4.30 28.43
N ASN A 128 -32.75 -4.72 27.32
CA ASN A 128 -33.97 -5.53 27.30
C ASN A 128 -33.74 -6.94 27.91
N LEU A 129 -32.65 -7.61 27.54
CA LEU A 129 -32.22 -8.87 28.17
C LEU A 129 -32.12 -8.73 29.69
N LEU A 130 -31.42 -7.69 30.17
CA LEU A 130 -31.19 -7.49 31.60
C LEU A 130 -32.51 -7.17 32.34
N LYS A 131 -33.41 -6.40 31.74
CA LYS A 131 -34.77 -6.14 32.28
C LYS A 131 -35.61 -7.41 32.37
N SER A 132 -35.71 -8.19 31.30
CA SER A 132 -36.49 -9.45 31.30
C SER A 132 -35.88 -10.52 32.20
N ALA A 133 -34.55 -10.64 32.25
CA ALA A 133 -33.85 -11.55 33.16
C ALA A 133 -34.00 -11.15 34.64
N ALA A 134 -34.00 -9.86 34.97
CA ALA A 134 -34.32 -9.37 36.31
C ALA A 134 -35.76 -9.76 36.71
N GLY A 135 -36.73 -9.47 35.84
CA GLY A 135 -38.14 -9.83 36.03
C GLY A 135 -38.34 -11.32 36.29
N TRP A 136 -37.79 -12.18 35.43
CA TRP A 136 -37.89 -13.64 35.55
C TRP A 136 -37.19 -14.22 36.80
N LYS A 137 -36.13 -13.56 37.30
CA LYS A 137 -35.50 -13.94 38.58
C LYS A 137 -36.32 -13.51 39.79
N MET A 138 -37.01 -12.37 39.75
CA MET A 138 -37.86 -11.89 40.86
C MET A 138 -39.03 -12.83 41.15
N GLU A 139 -39.62 -13.48 40.13
CA GLU A 139 -40.67 -14.50 40.32
C GLU A 139 -40.20 -15.78 41.02
N ARG A 140 -38.90 -15.91 41.28
CA ARG A 140 -38.25 -17.09 41.87
C ARG A 140 -37.56 -16.79 43.21
N GLY A 141 -37.60 -15.53 43.67
CA GLY A 141 -36.83 -15.05 44.81
C GLY A 141 -35.37 -14.79 44.44
N VAL A 142 -34.97 -13.53 44.36
CA VAL A 142 -33.62 -13.09 43.98
C VAL A 142 -32.95 -12.32 45.13
N SER A 143 -31.64 -12.45 45.31
CA SER A 143 -30.93 -11.62 46.29
C SER A 143 -30.85 -10.16 45.81
N ILE A 144 -31.06 -9.20 46.72
CA ILE A 144 -31.12 -7.77 46.39
C ILE A 144 -29.85 -7.31 45.63
N LEU A 145 -28.67 -7.80 46.01
CA LEU A 145 -27.42 -7.50 45.31
C LEU A 145 -27.43 -7.96 43.83
N SER A 146 -28.01 -9.12 43.54
CA SER A 146 -28.08 -9.65 42.17
C SER A 146 -29.13 -8.93 41.34
N LEU A 147 -30.22 -8.48 41.98
CA LEU A 147 -31.25 -7.67 41.35
C LEU A 147 -30.72 -6.27 40.99
N GLU A 148 -30.06 -5.62 41.94
CA GLU A 148 -29.47 -4.29 41.73
C GLU A 148 -28.44 -4.30 40.59
N TYR A 149 -27.58 -5.33 40.52
CA TYR A 149 -26.66 -5.47 39.38
C TYR A 149 -27.37 -5.65 38.02
N LEU A 150 -28.53 -6.33 37.96
CA LEU A 150 -29.27 -6.50 36.69
C LEU A 150 -30.07 -5.25 36.30
N LEU A 151 -30.53 -4.46 37.27
CA LEU A 151 -31.28 -3.23 37.01
C LEU A 151 -30.36 -2.03 36.74
N SER A 152 -29.26 -1.87 37.49
CA SER A 152 -28.37 -0.72 37.36
C SER A 152 -27.33 -0.88 36.25
N CYS A 153 -26.84 -2.09 35.92
CA CYS A 153 -25.86 -2.29 34.82
C CYS A 153 -26.48 -2.33 33.41
N ARG A 154 -27.50 -1.50 33.14
CA ARG A 154 -28.18 -1.38 31.83
C ARG A 154 -27.46 -0.49 30.78
N THR A 155 -26.26 0.01 31.07
CA THR A 155 -25.41 0.75 30.10
C THR A 155 -23.94 0.39 30.27
N VAL A 156 -23.09 0.66 29.27
CA VAL A 156 -21.63 0.46 29.35
C VAL A 156 -21.03 1.15 30.58
N SER A 157 -21.36 2.43 30.79
CA SER A 157 -20.83 3.21 31.92
C SER A 157 -21.29 2.63 33.27
N SER A 158 -22.56 2.27 33.39
CA SER A 158 -23.09 1.72 34.65
C SER A 158 -22.58 0.29 34.94
N ALA A 159 -22.28 -0.51 33.91
CA ALA A 159 -21.68 -1.83 34.08
C ALA A 159 -20.25 -1.79 34.64
N VAL A 160 -19.48 -0.73 34.35
CA VAL A 160 -18.14 -0.51 34.89
C VAL A 160 -18.18 0.16 36.27
N THR A 161 -19.05 1.16 36.47
CA THR A 161 -19.10 1.96 37.71
C THR A 161 -19.86 1.29 38.85
N THR A 162 -20.90 0.49 38.59
CA THR A 162 -21.70 -0.15 39.65
C THR A 162 -20.89 -1.13 40.51
N PRO A 163 -20.03 -2.02 39.96
CA PRO A 163 -19.16 -2.88 40.77
C PRO A 163 -18.19 -2.11 41.68
N LEU A 164 -17.67 -0.98 41.20
CA LEU A 164 -16.77 -0.10 41.96
C LEU A 164 -17.53 0.60 43.11
N SER A 165 -18.70 1.16 42.83
CA SER A 165 -19.56 1.82 43.82
C SER A 165 -20.06 0.87 44.92
N LEU A 166 -20.45 -0.36 44.54
CA LEU A 166 -20.86 -1.40 45.48
C LEU A 166 -19.68 -2.07 46.22
N ARG A 167 -18.43 -1.84 45.79
CA ARG A 167 -17.17 -2.34 46.37
C ARG A 167 -17.10 -3.86 46.60
N ARG A 168 -17.92 -4.67 45.92
CA ARG A 168 -17.85 -6.15 45.98
C ARG A 168 -18.16 -6.80 44.64
N VAL A 169 -17.13 -7.40 44.05
CA VAL A 169 -17.23 -8.22 42.84
C VAL A 169 -18.08 -9.47 43.12
N ASN A 170 -19.02 -9.76 42.22
CA ASN A 170 -19.75 -11.02 42.14
C ASN A 170 -19.42 -11.68 40.79
N ILE A 171 -19.70 -12.97 40.58
CA ILE A 171 -19.54 -13.65 39.28
C ILE A 171 -20.31 -12.92 38.16
N LEU A 172 -21.41 -12.26 38.51
CA LEU A 172 -22.20 -11.43 37.58
C LEU A 172 -21.43 -10.19 37.08
N SER A 173 -20.50 -9.63 37.86
CA SER A 173 -19.80 -8.39 37.53
C SER A 173 -18.87 -8.49 36.30
N PRO A 174 -17.92 -9.45 36.20
CA PRO A 174 -17.10 -9.61 35.00
C PRO A 174 -17.92 -10.06 33.79
N LEU A 175 -19.00 -10.83 33.99
CA LEU A 175 -19.92 -11.21 32.90
C LEU A 175 -20.65 -10.00 32.31
N LEU A 176 -21.08 -9.04 33.15
CA LEU A 176 -21.69 -7.79 32.70
C LEU A 176 -20.68 -6.88 31.99
N ILE A 177 -19.44 -6.78 32.50
CA ILE A 177 -18.37 -6.02 31.84
C ILE A 177 -18.03 -6.64 30.47
N ALA A 178 -17.91 -7.97 30.39
CA ALA A 178 -17.65 -8.67 29.13
C ALA A 178 -18.80 -8.48 28.12
N LEU A 179 -20.06 -8.59 28.57
CA LEU A 179 -21.25 -8.33 27.74
C LEU A 179 -21.20 -6.91 27.15
N TRP A 180 -20.99 -5.89 27.99
CA TRP A 180 -20.97 -4.50 27.54
C TRP A 180 -19.73 -4.13 26.73
N ALA A 181 -18.59 -4.82 26.89
CA ALA A 181 -17.42 -4.67 26.04
C ALA A 181 -17.68 -5.08 24.58
N MET A 182 -18.63 -6.00 24.32
CA MET A 182 -19.01 -6.38 22.96
C MET A 182 -19.62 -5.22 22.15
N SER A 183 -20.18 -4.20 22.82
CA SER A 183 -20.79 -3.02 22.19
C SER A 183 -19.78 -2.19 21.37
N PRO A 184 -18.68 -1.63 21.95
CA PRO A 184 -17.65 -0.95 21.18
C PRO A 184 -16.82 -1.91 20.30
N LEU A 185 -16.57 -3.15 20.75
CA LEU A 185 -15.78 -4.11 20.00
C LEU A 185 -16.46 -4.52 18.68
N GLY A 186 -17.76 -4.84 18.70
CA GLY A 186 -18.49 -5.21 17.48
C GLY A 186 -18.61 -4.07 16.47
N GLY A 187 -18.86 -2.84 16.95
CA GLY A 187 -18.92 -1.65 16.09
C GLY A 187 -17.58 -1.31 15.42
N GLN A 188 -16.47 -1.39 16.17
CA GLN A 188 -15.12 -1.22 15.61
C GLN A 188 -14.71 -2.39 14.70
N ALA A 189 -15.07 -3.61 15.06
CA ALA A 189 -14.80 -4.79 14.24
C ALA A 189 -15.45 -4.69 12.87
N ALA A 190 -16.73 -4.33 12.79
CA ALA A 190 -17.45 -4.20 11.53
C ALA A 190 -16.82 -3.17 10.56
N LEU A 191 -16.22 -2.10 11.06
CA LEU A 191 -15.44 -1.15 10.26
C LEU A 191 -14.11 -1.74 9.78
N ARG A 192 -13.40 -2.48 10.64
CA ARG A 192 -12.03 -2.98 10.43
C ARG A 192 -11.95 -4.36 9.77
N ILE A 193 -13.07 -4.88 9.26
CA ILE A 193 -13.10 -6.13 8.49
C ILE A 193 -12.52 -5.94 7.09
N ILE A 194 -12.75 -4.77 6.47
CA ILE A 194 -12.43 -4.50 5.06
C ILE A 194 -11.21 -3.57 5.01
N ASP A 195 -10.02 -4.16 4.87
CA ASP A 195 -8.81 -3.43 4.47
C ASP A 195 -8.73 -3.34 2.94
N VAL A 196 -8.05 -2.32 2.44
CA VAL A 196 -7.77 -2.11 1.01
C VAL A 196 -6.27 -2.26 0.77
N VAL A 197 -5.88 -3.10 -0.18
CA VAL A 197 -4.47 -3.43 -0.48
C VAL A 197 -4.25 -3.54 -1.99
N PRO A 198 -3.02 -3.33 -2.50
CA PRO A 198 -2.66 -3.72 -3.85
C PRO A 198 -2.88 -5.22 -4.08
N SER A 199 -3.31 -5.60 -5.29
CA SER A 199 -3.45 -6.99 -5.67
C SER A 199 -2.10 -7.72 -5.58
N GLN A 200 -2.14 -8.91 -4.95
CA GLN A 200 -1.01 -9.85 -4.90
C GLN A 200 -1.31 -11.10 -5.75
N ALA A 201 -2.34 -11.04 -6.60
CA ALA A 201 -2.66 -12.09 -7.56
C ALA A 201 -1.68 -12.02 -8.74
N SER A 202 -0.50 -12.60 -8.56
CA SER A 202 0.56 -12.68 -9.56
C SER A 202 0.43 -13.95 -10.42
N GLU A 203 0.23 -13.82 -11.72
CA GLU A 203 0.24 -14.92 -12.68
C GLU A 203 1.60 -15.03 -13.39
N PRO A 204 2.10 -16.23 -13.74
CA PRO A 204 3.29 -16.37 -14.58
C PRO A 204 3.05 -15.80 -15.98
N TYR A 205 4.00 -15.02 -16.50
CA TYR A 205 3.89 -14.35 -17.80
C TYR A 205 5.20 -14.48 -18.61
N PRO A 206 5.15 -14.77 -19.92
CA PRO A 206 6.34 -14.96 -20.73
C PRO A 206 6.88 -13.64 -21.32
N PHE A 207 8.18 -13.43 -21.14
CA PHE A 207 8.93 -12.30 -21.68
C PHE A 207 10.05 -12.80 -22.59
N GLU A 208 10.49 -11.93 -23.49
CA GLU A 208 11.60 -12.13 -24.39
C GLU A 208 12.51 -10.90 -24.30
N ASN A 209 13.82 -11.09 -24.26
CA ASN A 209 14.80 -9.99 -24.25
C ASN A 209 15.94 -10.26 -25.23
N LEU A 210 16.51 -9.20 -25.79
CA LEU A 210 17.71 -9.31 -26.61
C LEU A 210 18.88 -9.83 -25.76
N GLU A 211 19.66 -10.72 -26.33
CA GLU A 211 20.94 -11.17 -25.77
C GLU A 211 22.06 -10.22 -26.17
N PHE A 212 22.87 -9.78 -25.22
CA PHE A 212 24.04 -8.94 -25.49
C PHE A 212 25.11 -9.73 -26.26
N MET A 213 25.35 -10.99 -25.90
CA MET A 213 26.34 -11.87 -26.56
C MET A 213 25.80 -12.50 -27.86
N SER A 214 25.09 -11.69 -28.66
CA SER A 214 24.49 -12.05 -29.94
C SER A 214 25.47 -11.84 -31.12
N VAL A 215 25.12 -12.31 -32.32
CA VAL A 215 26.06 -12.38 -33.47
C VAL A 215 26.19 -11.03 -34.19
N PHE A 216 27.42 -10.63 -34.48
CA PHE A 216 27.74 -9.42 -35.26
C PHE A 216 27.32 -9.58 -36.74
N PRO A 217 26.44 -8.73 -37.30
CA PRO A 217 25.66 -9.09 -38.49
C PRO A 217 26.28 -8.71 -39.85
N HIS A 218 27.45 -8.06 -39.89
CA HIS A 218 28.05 -7.62 -41.16
C HIS A 218 29.55 -7.91 -41.29
N SER A 219 30.01 -8.11 -42.52
CA SER A 219 31.44 -8.24 -42.90
C SER A 219 32.14 -6.90 -43.17
N GLY A 220 31.71 -5.84 -42.49
CA GLY A 220 32.31 -4.49 -42.52
C GLY A 220 31.47 -3.48 -43.31
N ALA A 221 31.59 -2.19 -42.99
CA ALA A 221 30.73 -1.12 -43.52
C ALA A 221 30.66 -0.98 -45.05
N GLN A 222 31.62 -1.56 -45.80
CA GLN A 222 31.69 -1.51 -47.27
C GLN A 222 31.26 -2.83 -47.95
N SER A 223 30.86 -3.86 -47.20
CA SER A 223 30.32 -5.10 -47.78
C SER A 223 28.82 -4.95 -48.09
N SER A 224 28.25 -5.87 -48.89
CA SER A 224 26.82 -5.85 -49.23
C SER A 224 25.90 -5.91 -47.99
N ALA A 225 26.33 -6.61 -46.93
CA ALA A 225 25.63 -6.66 -45.65
C ALA A 225 25.90 -5.40 -44.79
N GLY A 226 27.08 -4.79 -44.93
CA GLY A 226 27.36 -3.47 -44.35
C GLY A 226 26.44 -2.40 -44.95
N PHE A 227 26.38 -2.30 -46.28
CA PHE A 227 25.59 -1.28 -46.98
C PHE A 227 24.10 -1.31 -46.62
N SER A 228 23.50 -2.49 -46.41
CA SER A 228 22.09 -2.62 -46.00
C SER A 228 21.82 -2.37 -44.52
N THR A 229 22.82 -2.52 -43.64
CA THR A 229 22.68 -2.35 -42.18
C THR A 229 23.21 -1.02 -41.65
N MET A 230 24.19 -0.40 -42.33
CA MET A 230 24.78 0.88 -41.93
C MET A 230 23.77 1.98 -41.63
N PRO A 231 22.72 2.22 -42.45
CA PRO A 231 21.78 3.30 -42.18
C PRO A 231 21.03 3.15 -40.84
N SER A 232 20.64 1.94 -40.44
CA SER A 232 19.96 1.72 -39.16
C SER A 232 20.94 1.67 -37.98
N ILE A 233 22.14 1.09 -38.16
CA ILE A 233 23.18 1.10 -37.12
C ILE A 233 23.63 2.54 -36.81
N GLN A 234 23.89 3.34 -37.85
CA GLN A 234 24.26 4.75 -37.71
C GLN A 234 23.09 5.58 -37.13
N GLY A 235 21.87 5.37 -37.61
CA GLY A 235 20.68 6.04 -37.09
C GLY A 235 20.46 5.80 -35.60
N ALA A 236 20.53 4.55 -35.14
CA ALA A 236 20.37 4.21 -33.72
C ALA A 236 21.49 4.81 -32.86
N PHE A 237 22.75 4.65 -33.26
CA PHE A 237 23.90 5.11 -32.49
C PHE A 237 24.02 6.64 -32.42
N ILE A 238 23.79 7.36 -33.54
CA ILE A 238 23.78 8.83 -33.55
C ILE A 238 22.61 9.35 -32.71
N SER A 239 21.44 8.72 -32.76
CA SER A 239 20.31 9.09 -31.91
C SER A 239 20.66 8.95 -30.43
N ALA A 240 21.25 7.84 -30.02
CA ALA A 240 21.68 7.60 -28.65
C ALA A 240 22.70 8.64 -28.14
N LEU A 241 23.73 8.94 -28.95
CA LEU A 241 24.67 10.03 -28.65
C LEU A 241 23.98 11.41 -28.58
N SER A 242 22.87 11.61 -29.27
CA SER A 242 22.10 12.86 -29.30
C SER A 242 21.04 12.98 -28.19
N PHE A 243 20.81 11.95 -27.37
CA PHE A 243 19.85 12.05 -26.26
C PHE A 243 20.28 13.10 -25.23
N PRO A 244 19.34 13.85 -24.60
CA PRO A 244 19.67 14.79 -23.54
C PRO A 244 20.15 14.08 -22.26
N GLU A 245 20.79 14.84 -21.37
CA GLU A 245 21.41 14.33 -20.13
C GLU A 245 20.41 13.59 -19.23
N ASP A 246 19.16 14.08 -19.12
CA ASP A 246 18.09 13.48 -18.31
C ASP A 246 17.61 12.13 -18.84
N ILE A 247 17.68 11.92 -20.16
CA ILE A 247 17.43 10.61 -20.78
C ILE A 247 18.67 9.71 -20.64
N LYS A 248 19.89 10.26 -20.64
CA LYS A 248 21.13 9.49 -20.42
C LYS A 248 21.24 8.95 -18.99
N THR A 249 20.79 9.67 -17.98
CA THR A 249 20.83 9.25 -16.55
C THR A 249 19.65 8.37 -16.09
N ARG A 250 18.51 8.34 -16.79
CA ARG A 250 17.36 7.48 -16.43
C ARG A 250 17.63 5.97 -16.61
N PRO A 251 16.91 5.07 -15.90
CA PRO A 251 16.99 3.61 -16.07
C PRO A 251 16.50 3.05 -17.42
N ARG A 252 16.06 3.94 -18.32
CA ARG A 252 15.47 3.67 -19.62
C ARG A 252 16.04 4.65 -20.65
N ASP A 253 16.16 4.24 -21.90
CA ASP A 253 16.56 5.10 -23.02
C ASP A 253 15.35 5.75 -23.74
N ALA A 254 15.58 6.59 -24.76
CA ALA A 254 14.49 7.26 -25.48
C ALA A 254 13.61 6.32 -26.32
N PHE A 255 14.06 5.08 -26.56
CA PHE A 255 13.31 4.07 -27.33
C PHE A 255 12.49 3.14 -26.43
N GLY A 256 12.63 3.25 -25.09
CA GLY A 256 11.90 2.44 -24.11
C GLY A 256 12.67 1.25 -23.55
N ASN A 257 13.91 1.03 -23.99
CA ASN A 257 14.73 -0.11 -23.59
C ASN A 257 15.25 0.04 -22.16
N VAL A 258 15.45 -1.07 -21.44
CA VAL A 258 15.92 -1.06 -20.05
C VAL A 258 17.44 -1.04 -20.01
N LYS A 259 18.03 -0.03 -19.35
CA LYS A 259 19.48 0.05 -19.18
C LYS A 259 19.98 -0.85 -18.06
N ILE A 260 21.24 -1.26 -18.17
CA ILE A 260 21.91 -2.14 -17.20
C ILE A 260 22.91 -1.31 -16.40
N PRO A 261 22.90 -1.35 -15.05
CA PRO A 261 23.91 -0.65 -14.25
C PRO A 261 25.31 -1.30 -14.38
N MET A 262 26.36 -0.48 -14.31
CA MET A 262 27.74 -0.96 -14.17
C MET A 262 27.99 -1.41 -12.72
N LEU A 263 28.37 -2.68 -12.54
CA LEU A 263 28.62 -3.29 -11.23
C LEU A 263 29.95 -2.84 -10.61
N GLU A 264 30.83 -2.23 -11.42
CA GLU A 264 32.14 -1.73 -11.04
C GLU A 264 32.06 -0.44 -10.20
N TYR A 265 30.95 0.30 -10.29
CA TYR A 265 30.76 1.61 -9.64
C TYR A 265 29.89 1.54 -8.37
N TYR A 266 29.37 0.36 -8.01
CA TYR A 266 28.74 0.16 -6.71
C TYR A 266 29.85 0.05 -5.64
N PRO A 267 29.84 0.90 -4.59
CA PRO A 267 30.92 0.91 -3.62
C PRO A 267 30.90 -0.39 -2.79
N PRO A 268 32.06 -0.99 -2.46
CA PRO A 268 32.14 -2.21 -1.62
C PRO A 268 31.52 -2.08 -0.22
N THR A 269 31.18 -0.84 0.19
CA THR A 269 30.50 -0.51 1.45
C THR A 269 28.99 -0.32 1.31
N ALA A 270 28.44 -0.28 0.09
CA ALA A 270 27.01 -0.50 -0.09
C ALA A 270 26.74 -1.97 0.19
N ALA A 271 26.02 -2.25 1.27
CA ALA A 271 25.69 -3.61 1.66
C ALA A 271 24.74 -4.23 0.63
N ALA A 272 25.30 -5.01 -0.30
CA ALA A 272 24.52 -5.94 -1.09
C ALA A 272 23.71 -6.86 -0.16
N ASP A 273 22.55 -7.31 -0.63
CA ASP A 273 21.71 -8.21 0.15
C ASP A 273 22.41 -9.57 0.39
N ALA A 274 21.81 -10.41 1.25
CA ALA A 274 22.35 -11.74 1.58
C ALA A 274 22.46 -12.71 0.38
N TYR A 275 22.04 -12.29 -0.83
CA TYR A 275 22.08 -13.03 -2.09
C TYR A 275 22.87 -12.30 -3.20
N GLY A 276 23.59 -11.23 -2.85
CA GLY A 276 24.49 -10.47 -3.72
C GLY A 276 23.83 -9.40 -4.59
N TRP A 277 22.58 -9.00 -4.32
CA TRP A 277 21.90 -7.95 -5.07
C TRP A 277 22.22 -6.55 -4.54
N TYR A 278 22.42 -5.62 -5.47
CA TYR A 278 22.43 -4.18 -5.24
C TYR A 278 21.08 -3.59 -5.68
N ASP A 279 20.47 -2.77 -4.83
CA ASP A 279 19.30 -1.96 -5.16
C ASP A 279 19.69 -0.80 -6.08
N VAL A 280 18.88 -0.58 -7.13
CA VAL A 280 19.10 0.46 -8.13
C VAL A 280 18.20 1.66 -7.81
N SER A 281 18.77 2.87 -7.74
CA SER A 281 17.97 4.09 -7.56
C SER A 281 17.12 4.35 -8.80
N LEU A 282 15.80 4.28 -8.64
CA LEU A 282 14.82 4.48 -9.72
C LEU A 282 14.84 5.92 -10.27
N ASP A 283 15.25 6.89 -9.45
CA ASP A 283 15.42 8.30 -9.83
C ASP A 283 16.68 8.52 -10.70
N GLY A 284 17.54 7.50 -10.85
CA GLY A 284 18.68 7.48 -11.77
C GLY A 284 19.89 8.34 -11.38
N ALA A 285 19.75 9.29 -10.46
CA ALA A 285 20.75 10.29 -10.11
C ALA A 285 22.13 9.71 -9.74
N ASP A 286 22.16 8.62 -8.97
CA ASP A 286 23.39 7.99 -8.48
C ASP A 286 23.83 6.76 -9.29
N THR A 287 23.09 6.37 -10.34
CA THR A 287 23.30 5.11 -11.06
C THR A 287 24.10 5.29 -12.35
N THR A 288 25.27 4.67 -12.44
CA THR A 288 26.06 4.60 -13.68
C THR A 288 25.60 3.43 -14.57
N TRP A 289 25.19 3.74 -15.80
CA TRP A 289 24.72 2.77 -16.80
C TRP A 289 25.85 2.28 -17.71
N SER A 290 25.86 1.00 -18.09
CA SER A 290 26.89 0.40 -18.94
C SER A 290 26.79 0.78 -20.42
N ALA A 291 25.64 1.30 -20.84
CA ALA A 291 25.35 1.75 -22.20
C ALA A 291 24.34 2.92 -22.18
N ILE A 292 24.30 3.69 -23.28
CA ILE A 292 23.36 4.79 -23.49
C ILE A 292 22.02 4.26 -24.01
N MET A 293 22.05 3.21 -24.83
CA MET A 293 20.87 2.41 -25.19
C MET A 293 20.70 1.23 -24.23
N GLY A 294 19.46 0.90 -23.93
CA GLY A 294 19.12 -0.27 -23.13
C GLY A 294 19.01 -1.56 -23.93
N ILE A 295 18.68 -2.64 -23.23
CA ILE A 295 18.28 -3.91 -23.82
C ILE A 295 16.75 -3.85 -24.08
N PRO A 296 16.27 -4.09 -25.31
CA PRO A 296 14.86 -4.16 -25.63
C PRO A 296 14.23 -5.41 -25.02
N ILE A 297 12.99 -5.28 -24.56
CA ILE A 297 12.24 -6.34 -23.88
C ILE A 297 10.82 -6.36 -24.42
N ALA A 298 10.35 -7.54 -24.79
CA ALA A 298 9.02 -7.80 -25.30
C ALA A 298 8.29 -8.79 -24.38
N THR A 299 6.97 -8.80 -24.48
CA THR A 299 6.10 -9.68 -23.71
C THR A 299 4.91 -10.11 -24.57
N GLN A 300 4.32 -11.26 -24.29
CA GLN A 300 3.13 -11.72 -25.00
C GLN A 300 2.03 -10.66 -24.94
N GLY A 301 1.47 -10.27 -26.10
CA GLY A 301 0.42 -9.24 -26.20
C GLY A 301 0.87 -7.79 -25.98
N GLY A 302 2.14 -7.55 -25.66
CA GLY A 302 2.65 -6.22 -25.28
C GLY A 302 2.34 -5.82 -23.84
N PHE A 303 2.92 -4.70 -23.40
CA PHE A 303 2.66 -4.15 -22.06
C PHE A 303 1.27 -3.50 -22.02
N SER A 304 0.42 -3.99 -21.12
CA SER A 304 -0.94 -3.48 -20.93
C SER A 304 -1.02 -2.49 -19.78
N GLN A 305 -1.79 -1.41 -19.95
CA GLN A 305 -2.07 -0.45 -18.90
C GLN A 305 -2.87 -1.11 -17.77
N GLY A 306 -2.67 -0.68 -16.52
CA GLY A 306 -3.28 -1.31 -15.35
C GLY A 306 -2.65 -2.65 -14.94
N HIS A 307 -1.44 -2.96 -15.41
CA HIS A 307 -0.67 -4.13 -14.97
C HIS A 307 0.76 -3.74 -14.60
N ASN A 308 1.21 -4.24 -13.45
CA ASN A 308 2.61 -4.24 -13.04
C ASN A 308 3.24 -5.59 -13.44
N TYR A 309 4.49 -5.55 -13.90
CA TYR A 309 5.23 -6.72 -14.36
C TYR A 309 6.55 -6.82 -13.60
N SER A 310 7.03 -8.03 -13.31
CA SER A 310 8.37 -8.24 -12.74
C SER A 310 9.00 -9.54 -13.22
N PHE A 311 10.28 -9.50 -13.58
CA PHE A 311 11.00 -10.64 -14.13
C PHE A 311 12.51 -10.48 -13.94
N THR A 312 13.25 -11.59 -14.05
CA THR A 312 14.71 -11.56 -14.06
C THR A 312 15.27 -12.16 -15.35
N PHE A 313 16.32 -11.55 -15.89
CA PHE A 313 17.10 -12.11 -17.00
C PHE A 313 18.59 -11.97 -16.75
N GLU A 314 19.40 -12.67 -17.53
CA GLU A 314 20.86 -12.70 -17.40
C GLU A 314 21.48 -12.02 -18.62
N THR A 315 22.53 -11.24 -18.45
CA THR A 315 23.11 -10.45 -19.53
C THR A 315 24.58 -10.14 -19.27
N ALA A 316 25.23 -9.53 -20.23
CA ALA A 316 26.63 -9.13 -20.14
C ALA A 316 26.82 -7.72 -20.71
N TYR A 317 27.97 -7.12 -20.43
CA TYR A 317 28.47 -5.93 -21.13
C TYR A 317 30.00 -5.91 -21.11
N MET A 318 30.59 -5.19 -22.06
CA MET A 318 32.01 -4.91 -22.05
C MET A 318 32.33 -3.85 -21.00
N ASN A 319 33.35 -4.10 -20.19
CA ASN A 319 33.92 -3.15 -19.25
C ASN A 319 35.35 -2.82 -19.69
N ALA A 320 35.65 -1.53 -19.83
CA ALA A 320 36.95 -1.02 -20.26
C ALA A 320 37.66 -0.30 -19.11
N ASP A 321 38.61 -0.98 -18.47
CA ASP A 321 39.45 -0.42 -17.41
C ASP A 321 40.64 0.34 -18.02
N CYS A 322 40.67 1.66 -17.90
CA CYS A 322 41.49 2.57 -18.71
C CYS A 322 42.31 3.52 -17.83
N SER A 323 43.64 3.47 -17.97
CA SER A 323 44.50 4.53 -17.41
C SER A 323 44.88 5.56 -18.47
N VAL A 324 44.74 6.84 -18.15
CA VAL A 324 44.88 7.98 -19.07
C VAL A 324 46.14 8.77 -18.75
N GLN A 325 46.95 9.04 -19.77
CA GLN A 325 48.27 9.66 -19.66
C GLN A 325 48.44 10.77 -20.70
N ARG A 326 48.88 11.95 -20.26
CA ARG A 326 49.27 13.02 -21.18
C ARG A 326 50.54 12.59 -21.91
N GLY A 327 50.43 12.45 -23.23
CA GLY A 327 51.52 12.05 -24.11
C GLY A 327 52.47 13.21 -24.45
N ALA A 328 53.41 12.93 -25.35
CA ALA A 328 54.39 13.92 -25.80
C ALA A 328 53.72 15.06 -26.59
N SER A 329 54.34 16.25 -26.55
CA SER A 329 54.03 17.29 -27.54
C SER A 329 54.42 16.82 -28.93
N MET A 330 53.53 17.04 -29.89
CA MET A 330 53.61 16.52 -31.25
C MET A 330 53.05 17.59 -32.19
N SER A 331 53.85 18.08 -33.13
CA SER A 331 53.34 19.04 -34.11
C SER A 331 52.32 18.39 -35.04
N LEU A 332 51.47 19.17 -35.70
CA LEU A 332 50.47 18.64 -36.64
C LEU A 332 51.08 17.76 -37.76
N VAL A 333 52.27 18.11 -38.26
CA VAL A 333 53.01 17.29 -39.23
C VAL A 333 53.47 15.97 -38.58
N GLY A 334 53.89 16.02 -37.32
CA GLY A 334 54.16 14.85 -36.48
C GLY A 334 52.93 13.95 -36.30
N TRP A 335 51.74 14.51 -36.07
CA TRP A 335 50.49 13.75 -35.97
C TRP A 335 50.17 13.00 -37.27
N PHE A 336 50.23 13.66 -38.42
CA PHE A 336 50.02 12.98 -39.71
C PHE A 336 51.08 11.91 -39.98
N ALA A 337 52.35 12.15 -39.65
CA ALA A 337 53.42 11.16 -39.78
C ALA A 337 53.22 9.96 -38.85
N TYR A 338 52.82 10.19 -37.59
CA TYR A 338 52.50 9.15 -36.61
C TYR A 338 51.31 8.32 -37.09
N LYS A 339 50.17 8.96 -37.41
CA LYS A 339 48.96 8.29 -37.90
C LYS A 339 49.25 7.41 -39.12
N ASN A 340 49.90 7.95 -40.15
CA ASN A 340 50.21 7.21 -41.37
C ASN A 340 51.20 6.06 -41.13
N LYS A 341 52.21 6.24 -40.27
CA LYS A 341 53.18 5.19 -39.88
C LYS A 341 52.50 4.04 -39.11
N THR A 342 51.58 4.36 -38.21
CA THR A 342 50.87 3.38 -37.37
C THR A 342 49.87 2.58 -38.20
N LEU A 343 49.04 3.25 -39.02
CA LEU A 343 48.10 2.60 -39.95
C LEU A 343 48.78 1.65 -40.96
N GLY A 344 50.04 1.93 -41.32
CA GLY A 344 50.83 1.09 -42.24
C GLY A 344 51.63 -0.03 -41.58
N ARG A 345 51.47 -0.29 -40.27
CA ARG A 345 52.29 -1.26 -39.51
C ARG A 345 51.56 -2.03 -38.39
N GLU A 346 50.53 -1.45 -37.80
CA GLU A 346 49.87 -1.95 -36.60
C GLU A 346 48.35 -2.06 -36.84
N ALA A 347 47.66 -2.92 -36.08
CA ALA A 347 46.20 -3.08 -36.14
C ALA A 347 45.51 -1.85 -35.52
N ALA A 348 45.41 -0.79 -36.32
CA ALA A 348 45.01 0.55 -35.91
C ALA A 348 43.88 1.11 -36.78
N TYR A 349 42.97 1.82 -36.13
CA TYR A 349 41.75 2.37 -36.71
C TYR A 349 41.69 3.87 -36.38
N THR A 350 41.17 4.69 -37.28
CA THR A 350 41.11 6.16 -37.13
C THR A 350 39.78 6.71 -37.63
N THR A 351 39.33 7.81 -37.02
CA THR A 351 38.24 8.65 -37.56
C THR A 351 38.69 9.50 -38.76
N GLY A 352 39.94 9.33 -39.24
CA GLY A 352 40.56 10.19 -40.23
C GLY A 352 41.04 11.53 -39.66
N ARG A 353 40.43 12.02 -38.58
CA ARG A 353 40.71 13.31 -37.92
C ARG A 353 41.83 13.20 -36.86
N THR A 354 41.48 13.33 -35.57
CA THR A 354 42.35 13.41 -34.39
C THR A 354 42.41 12.13 -33.56
N LEU A 355 41.50 11.16 -33.77
CA LEU A 355 41.51 9.89 -33.04
C LEU A 355 42.25 8.77 -33.78
N LEU A 356 43.05 8.01 -33.04
CA LEU A 356 43.55 6.69 -33.40
C LEU A 356 43.31 5.73 -32.22
N ILE A 357 42.85 4.51 -32.49
CA ILE A 357 42.81 3.41 -31.52
C ILE A 357 43.49 2.20 -32.16
N LYS A 358 44.32 1.47 -31.43
CA LYS A 358 44.94 0.21 -31.88
C LYS A 358 44.81 -0.89 -30.83
N SER A 359 44.88 -2.15 -31.26
CA SER A 359 45.05 -3.28 -30.33
C SER A 359 46.53 -3.54 -30.07
N ASP A 360 46.81 -4.06 -28.88
CA ASP A 360 48.02 -4.78 -28.50
C ASP A 360 48.42 -5.95 -29.41
N GLY A 361 47.45 -6.70 -29.96
CA GLY A 361 47.72 -7.81 -30.88
C GLY A 361 46.47 -8.53 -31.37
N PHE A 362 46.65 -9.76 -31.87
CA PHE A 362 45.55 -10.64 -32.22
C PHE A 362 45.00 -11.33 -30.96
N HIS A 363 43.73 -11.10 -30.64
CA HIS A 363 42.98 -11.81 -29.61
C HIS A 363 41.75 -12.49 -30.20
N GLY A 364 41.29 -13.56 -29.55
CA GLY A 364 40.10 -14.33 -29.90
C GLY A 364 39.67 -15.26 -28.75
N LEU A 365 38.71 -16.14 -29.00
CA LEU A 365 38.13 -17.11 -28.05
C LEU A 365 39.11 -17.90 -27.15
N PHE A 366 40.38 -18.02 -27.53
CA PHE A 366 41.41 -18.76 -26.79
C PHE A 366 42.48 -17.87 -26.12
N SER A 367 42.29 -16.55 -26.12
CA SER A 367 43.15 -15.60 -25.40
C SER A 367 43.09 -15.84 -23.88
N LYS A 368 44.25 -15.81 -23.22
CA LYS A 368 44.39 -15.93 -21.76
C LYS A 368 44.55 -14.60 -21.03
N GLU A 369 44.89 -13.54 -21.77
CA GLU A 369 44.92 -12.16 -21.27
C GLU A 369 43.81 -11.36 -21.96
N PRO A 370 43.19 -10.39 -21.26
CA PRO A 370 42.16 -9.54 -21.85
C PRO A 370 42.78 -8.59 -22.87
N ARG A 371 42.03 -8.26 -23.93
CA ARG A 371 42.49 -7.40 -25.03
C ARG A 371 42.78 -5.99 -24.52
N LYS A 372 43.98 -5.47 -24.80
CA LYS A 372 44.36 -4.09 -24.45
C LYS A 372 44.27 -3.18 -25.67
N LEU A 373 43.42 -2.17 -25.58
CA LEU A 373 43.32 -1.09 -26.56
C LEU A 373 44.18 0.09 -26.15
N ILE A 374 44.92 0.66 -27.10
CA ILE A 374 45.71 1.87 -26.92
C ILE A 374 45.02 2.96 -27.73
N PHE A 375 44.39 3.88 -27.02
CA PHE A 375 43.75 5.09 -27.54
C PHE A 375 44.79 6.22 -27.61
N THR A 376 44.78 6.98 -28.70
CA THR A 376 45.51 8.24 -28.86
C THR A 376 44.60 9.26 -29.52
N SER A 377 44.25 10.34 -28.82
CA SER A 377 43.64 11.53 -29.44
C SER A 377 44.67 12.67 -29.48
N TYR A 378 44.66 13.45 -30.58
CA TYR A 378 45.53 14.60 -30.79
C TYR A 378 44.77 15.91 -30.55
N TYR A 379 45.22 16.70 -29.57
CA TYR A 379 44.68 18.03 -29.30
C TYR A 379 45.43 19.08 -30.14
N PRO A 380 44.79 19.71 -31.15
CA PRO A 380 45.50 20.52 -32.14
C PRO A 380 45.99 21.87 -31.60
N GLN A 381 45.28 22.43 -30.62
CA GLN A 381 45.50 23.79 -30.11
C GLN A 381 46.86 23.90 -29.41
N ASP A 382 47.13 23.00 -28.46
CA ASP A 382 48.39 22.98 -27.70
C ASP A 382 49.45 22.04 -28.32
N SER A 383 49.12 21.36 -29.42
CA SER A 383 49.99 20.37 -30.08
C SER A 383 50.47 19.27 -29.10
N ILE A 384 49.51 18.63 -28.41
CA ILE A 384 49.72 17.52 -27.48
C ILE A 384 48.84 16.32 -27.85
N THR A 385 49.20 15.13 -27.40
CA THR A 385 48.35 13.94 -27.50
C THR A 385 47.94 13.42 -26.14
N THR A 386 46.72 12.91 -26.02
CA THR A 386 46.25 12.17 -24.84
C THR A 386 46.16 10.69 -25.18
N ASN A 387 46.91 9.88 -24.43
CA ASN A 387 46.96 8.43 -24.58
C ASN A 387 46.14 7.76 -23.47
N ALA A 388 45.44 6.68 -23.76
CA ALA A 388 44.86 5.82 -22.74
C ALA A 388 45.09 4.34 -23.06
N THR A 389 45.42 3.55 -22.04
CA THR A 389 45.57 2.09 -22.15
C THR A 389 44.41 1.41 -21.46
N CYS A 390 43.51 0.82 -22.24
CA CYS A 390 42.26 0.23 -21.81
C CYS A 390 42.28 -1.29 -21.89
N THR A 391 42.07 -1.99 -20.78
CA THR A 391 41.89 -3.44 -20.71
C THR A 391 40.40 -3.77 -20.86
N LEU A 392 40.03 -4.49 -21.91
CA LEU A 392 38.64 -4.90 -22.14
C LEU A 392 38.33 -6.24 -21.47
N THR A 393 37.22 -6.29 -20.73
CA THR A 393 36.69 -7.48 -20.05
C THR A 393 35.18 -7.59 -20.23
N THR A 394 34.60 -8.73 -19.92
CA THR A 394 33.14 -8.95 -19.92
C THR A 394 32.62 -9.11 -18.50
N THR A 395 31.76 -8.19 -18.06
CA THR A 395 31.02 -8.33 -16.79
C THR A 395 29.67 -8.99 -17.07
N HIS A 396 29.44 -10.13 -16.43
CA HIS A 396 28.17 -10.86 -16.46
C HIS A 396 27.29 -10.45 -15.29
N ALA A 397 26.01 -10.16 -15.54
CA ALA A 397 25.08 -9.60 -14.58
C ALA A 397 23.70 -10.27 -14.67
N LYS A 398 23.06 -10.51 -13.52
CA LYS A 398 21.63 -10.84 -13.45
C LYS A 398 20.86 -9.60 -13.05
N VAL A 399 19.79 -9.29 -13.79
CA VAL A 399 19.01 -8.07 -13.64
C VAL A 399 17.59 -8.44 -13.26
N ASP A 400 17.06 -7.77 -12.25
CA ASP A 400 15.68 -7.85 -11.77
C ASP A 400 14.97 -6.58 -12.23
N VAL A 401 14.03 -6.72 -13.16
CA VAL A 401 13.29 -5.61 -13.78
C VAL A 401 11.88 -5.56 -13.20
N ALA A 402 11.43 -4.34 -12.92
CA ALA A 402 10.03 -4.04 -12.64
C ALA A 402 9.48 -3.10 -13.73
N CYS A 403 8.22 -3.28 -14.09
CA CYS A 403 7.49 -2.37 -14.98
C CYS A 403 6.15 -1.98 -14.38
N THR A 404 5.75 -0.73 -14.55
CA THR A 404 4.38 -0.24 -14.29
C THR A 404 3.75 0.17 -15.61
N GLY A 405 2.79 -0.62 -16.09
CA GLY A 405 2.36 -0.57 -17.48
C GLY A 405 3.53 -0.84 -18.42
N ASP A 406 3.78 0.09 -19.36
CA ASP A 406 4.92 0.06 -20.27
C ASP A 406 6.22 0.60 -19.66
N LEU A 407 6.20 1.21 -18.47
CA LEU A 407 7.34 1.86 -17.83
C LEU A 407 8.24 0.85 -17.08
N CYS A 408 9.13 0.17 -17.82
CA CYS A 408 10.13 -0.75 -17.27
C CYS A 408 11.44 -0.06 -16.87
N GLY A 409 12.05 -0.54 -15.78
CA GLY A 409 13.42 -0.19 -15.36
C GLY A 409 14.09 -1.28 -14.53
N ALA A 410 15.43 -1.30 -14.51
CA ALA A 410 16.19 -2.18 -13.63
C ALA A 410 15.94 -1.78 -12.15
N ARG A 411 15.40 -2.71 -11.36
CA ARG A 411 15.14 -2.54 -9.92
C ARG A 411 16.34 -2.99 -9.08
N ARG A 412 16.93 -4.13 -9.42
CA ARG A 412 18.14 -4.68 -8.77
C ARG A 412 19.08 -5.31 -9.78
N VAL A 413 20.37 -5.32 -9.45
CA VAL A 413 21.42 -5.97 -10.25
C VAL A 413 22.35 -6.78 -9.35
N ARG A 414 22.86 -7.91 -9.84
CA ARG A 414 23.95 -8.66 -9.19
C ARG A 414 24.95 -9.17 -10.20
N ARG A 415 26.20 -9.37 -9.78
CA ARG A 415 27.23 -10.05 -10.59
C ARG A 415 26.88 -11.53 -10.73
N ILE A 416 27.16 -12.12 -11.90
CA ILE A 416 27.17 -13.56 -12.11
C ILE A 416 28.64 -14.00 -12.08
N GLU A 417 28.98 -14.91 -11.18
CA GLU A 417 30.31 -15.53 -11.17
C GLU A 417 30.42 -16.51 -12.33
N LYS A 418 31.26 -16.17 -13.31
CA LYS A 418 31.66 -17.01 -14.45
C LYS A 418 33.17 -17.29 -14.33
N PRO A 419 33.67 -18.45 -14.80
CA PRO A 419 35.11 -18.74 -14.81
C PRO A 419 35.90 -17.70 -15.62
N ASP A 420 37.15 -17.45 -15.23
CA ASP A 420 37.98 -16.33 -15.74
C ASP A 420 38.03 -16.24 -17.27
N ASN A 421 38.06 -17.36 -17.99
CA ASN A 421 38.09 -17.34 -19.46
C ASN A 421 36.85 -16.68 -20.10
N MET A 422 35.69 -16.72 -19.44
CA MET A 422 34.43 -16.09 -19.86
C MET A 422 34.32 -14.61 -19.45
N THR A 423 35.22 -14.11 -18.60
CA THR A 423 35.30 -12.69 -18.21
C THR A 423 36.48 -11.98 -18.91
N VAL A 424 37.55 -12.72 -19.22
CA VAL A 424 38.72 -12.28 -20.00
C VAL A 424 38.40 -12.08 -21.48
N THR A 425 37.55 -12.93 -22.07
CA THR A 425 37.14 -12.80 -23.48
C THR A 425 35.91 -11.93 -23.64
N THR A 426 35.84 -11.18 -24.74
CA THR A 426 34.71 -10.31 -25.08
C THR A 426 34.01 -10.74 -26.37
N VAL A 427 32.84 -10.16 -26.62
CA VAL A 427 32.12 -10.31 -27.90
C VAL A 427 32.96 -9.92 -29.13
N LEU A 428 33.93 -9.02 -28.96
CA LEU A 428 34.88 -8.62 -30.02
C LEU A 428 35.92 -9.71 -30.34
N ASP A 429 36.16 -10.62 -29.38
CA ASP A 429 37.04 -11.79 -29.51
C ASP A 429 36.30 -13.01 -30.10
N GLY A 430 35.04 -12.83 -30.50
CA GLY A 430 34.17 -13.86 -31.05
C GLY A 430 33.31 -14.60 -30.02
N ALA A 431 33.29 -14.15 -28.76
CA ALA A 431 32.46 -14.76 -27.73
C ALA A 431 30.95 -14.54 -28.02
N ILE A 432 30.17 -15.59 -27.84
CA ILE A 432 28.71 -15.62 -28.05
C ILE A 432 28.02 -16.27 -26.85
N ALA A 433 26.71 -16.09 -26.74
CA ALA A 433 25.90 -16.63 -25.67
C ALA A 433 26.00 -18.16 -25.54
N GLU A 434 26.03 -18.64 -24.31
CA GLU A 434 26.13 -20.07 -23.97
C GLU A 434 24.96 -20.87 -24.57
N GLY A 435 25.27 -22.06 -25.11
CA GLY A 435 24.27 -22.93 -25.76
C GLY A 435 23.85 -22.50 -27.18
N SER A 436 24.30 -21.35 -27.68
CA SER A 436 24.07 -20.93 -29.07
C SER A 436 24.75 -21.87 -30.07
N GLN A 437 24.03 -22.23 -31.14
CA GLN A 437 24.59 -22.97 -32.28
C GLN A 437 25.12 -22.06 -33.41
N LYS A 438 24.98 -20.73 -33.26
CA LYS A 438 25.48 -19.76 -34.24
C LYS A 438 27.01 -19.63 -34.12
N MET A 439 27.65 -19.00 -35.09
CA MET A 439 29.10 -18.71 -35.05
C MET A 439 29.33 -17.22 -35.26
N ALA A 440 30.24 -16.63 -34.49
CA ALA A 440 30.75 -15.29 -34.76
C ALA A 440 31.59 -15.28 -36.05
N PRO A 441 31.52 -14.23 -36.89
CA PRO A 441 32.37 -14.12 -38.07
C PRO A 441 33.85 -13.97 -37.66
N ALA A 442 34.77 -14.50 -38.46
CA ALA A 442 36.20 -14.32 -38.22
C ALA A 442 36.57 -12.82 -38.25
N GLY A 443 37.29 -12.36 -37.22
CA GLY A 443 37.73 -10.96 -37.13
C GLY A 443 36.68 -9.96 -36.66
N VAL A 444 35.70 -10.35 -35.81
CA VAL A 444 34.69 -9.42 -35.24
C VAL A 444 35.29 -8.09 -34.82
N PHE A 445 36.41 -8.09 -34.10
CA PHE A 445 37.12 -6.88 -33.68
C PHE A 445 37.46 -5.92 -34.83
N ASP A 446 38.04 -6.37 -35.93
CA ASP A 446 38.34 -5.53 -37.10
C ASP A 446 37.06 -4.98 -37.74
N LEU A 447 36.04 -5.83 -37.87
CA LEU A 447 34.76 -5.47 -38.47
C LEU A 447 33.97 -4.47 -37.61
N PHE A 448 34.08 -4.58 -36.28
CA PHE A 448 33.53 -3.65 -35.30
C PHE A 448 34.28 -2.33 -35.32
N MET A 449 35.61 -2.34 -35.17
CA MET A 449 36.42 -1.13 -35.05
C MET A 449 36.44 -0.30 -36.35
N THR A 450 36.46 -0.94 -37.51
CA THR A 450 36.39 -0.24 -38.80
C THR A 450 35.05 0.47 -39.03
N THR A 451 33.94 -0.06 -38.51
CA THR A 451 32.64 0.63 -38.54
C THR A 451 32.50 1.66 -37.40
N PHE A 452 32.86 1.30 -36.17
CA PHE A 452 32.78 2.17 -34.98
C PHE A 452 33.49 3.51 -35.23
N MET A 453 34.72 3.47 -35.75
CA MET A 453 35.51 4.66 -36.04
C MET A 453 35.00 5.47 -37.24
N ARG A 454 33.99 4.98 -37.97
CA ARG A 454 33.35 5.65 -39.12
C ARG A 454 31.91 6.09 -38.84
N VAL A 455 31.23 5.57 -37.80
CA VAL A 455 29.79 5.79 -37.57
C VAL A 455 29.40 7.25 -37.36
N THR A 456 30.32 8.10 -36.86
CA THR A 456 30.08 9.54 -36.64
C THR A 456 30.69 10.44 -37.73
N LEU A 457 31.09 9.88 -38.88
CA LEU A 457 31.52 10.67 -40.04
C LEU A 457 30.32 11.18 -40.83
N THR A 458 30.46 12.35 -41.44
CA THR A 458 29.49 12.84 -42.42
C THR A 458 29.55 11.99 -43.71
N THR A 459 28.47 11.98 -44.49
CA THR A 459 28.43 11.27 -45.79
C THR A 459 29.58 11.71 -46.71
N TRP A 460 29.80 13.02 -46.81
CA TRP A 460 30.92 13.61 -47.56
C TRP A 460 32.30 13.07 -47.12
N GLU A 461 32.53 12.96 -45.80
CA GLU A 461 33.78 12.43 -45.24
C GLU A 461 33.96 10.92 -45.46
N ALA A 462 32.87 10.16 -45.52
CA ALA A 462 32.88 8.74 -45.81
C ALA A 462 33.16 8.45 -47.30
N GLU A 463 32.65 9.30 -48.20
CA GLU A 463 32.82 9.18 -49.66
C GLU A 463 34.21 9.64 -50.14
N ASN A 464 34.70 10.79 -49.69
CA ASN A 464 35.84 11.47 -50.35
C ASN A 464 37.23 11.05 -49.83
N GLY A 465 37.31 10.35 -48.68
CA GLY A 465 38.51 9.64 -48.21
C GLY A 465 39.77 10.47 -47.91
N ALA A 466 39.76 11.81 -48.04
CA ALA A 466 40.98 12.61 -48.10
C ALA A 466 40.91 13.95 -47.32
N TRP A 467 42.07 14.37 -46.80
CA TRP A 467 42.34 15.70 -46.25
C TRP A 467 41.42 16.19 -45.12
N TYR A 468 41.08 15.30 -44.19
CA TYR A 468 40.42 15.66 -42.93
C TYR A 468 41.21 16.73 -42.16
N LYS A 469 40.55 17.86 -41.87
CA LYS A 469 41.07 18.84 -40.89
C LYS A 469 41.18 18.14 -39.51
N PRO A 470 42.24 18.39 -38.73
CA PRO A 470 42.42 17.79 -37.41
C PRO A 470 41.51 18.47 -36.39
N TYR A 471 40.23 18.08 -36.31
CA TYR A 471 39.31 18.50 -35.26
C TYR A 471 38.55 17.29 -34.70
N PRO A 472 38.11 17.29 -33.43
CA PRO A 472 37.54 16.11 -32.79
C PRO A 472 36.27 15.59 -33.47
N SER A 473 36.06 14.28 -33.31
CA SER A 473 34.83 13.58 -33.67
C SER A 473 33.77 13.66 -32.57
N PRO A 474 32.48 13.40 -32.88
CA PRO A 474 31.44 13.19 -31.87
C PRO A 474 31.74 12.05 -30.88
N LEU A 475 32.57 11.07 -31.27
CA LEU A 475 33.10 10.04 -30.35
C LEU A 475 34.07 10.63 -29.32
N GLU A 476 34.98 11.52 -29.76
CA GLU A 476 35.95 12.19 -28.88
C GLU A 476 35.30 13.22 -27.96
N THR A 477 34.38 14.04 -28.49
CA THR A 477 33.69 15.07 -27.70
C THR A 477 32.72 14.49 -26.67
N TYR A 478 32.21 13.27 -26.86
CA TYR A 478 31.42 12.57 -25.83
C TYR A 478 32.22 12.36 -24.52
N PHE A 479 33.55 12.23 -24.58
CA PHE A 479 34.38 12.11 -23.39
C PHE A 479 34.39 13.37 -22.53
N THR A 480 34.21 14.56 -23.10
CA THR A 480 34.21 15.84 -22.35
C THR A 480 32.82 16.45 -22.19
N HIS A 481 31.98 16.37 -23.22
CA HIS A 481 30.64 16.97 -23.30
C HIS A 481 29.57 15.90 -23.60
N PRO A 482 29.26 14.99 -22.64
CA PRO A 482 28.38 13.85 -22.89
C PRO A 482 26.95 14.26 -23.24
N ALA A 483 26.47 15.40 -22.74
CA ALA A 483 25.13 15.93 -23.01
C ALA A 483 24.89 16.22 -24.51
N ALA A 484 25.89 16.78 -25.20
CA ALA A 484 25.73 17.36 -26.53
C ALA A 484 26.98 17.21 -27.43
N PRO A 485 27.44 15.98 -27.71
CA PRO A 485 28.70 15.74 -28.43
C PRO A 485 28.73 16.34 -29.85
N PHE A 486 27.59 16.40 -30.55
CA PHE A 486 27.51 16.95 -31.92
C PHE A 486 27.60 18.47 -32.01
N SER A 487 27.47 19.20 -30.89
CA SER A 487 27.58 20.67 -30.83
C SER A 487 28.63 21.17 -29.84
N ALA A 488 29.47 20.26 -29.32
CA ALA A 488 30.53 20.56 -28.38
C ALA A 488 31.66 21.42 -29.00
N PRO A 489 32.42 22.18 -28.18
CA PRO A 489 33.63 22.87 -28.62
C PRO A 489 34.58 21.92 -29.36
N GLY A 490 35.05 22.36 -30.52
CA GLY A 490 35.93 21.59 -31.41
C GLY A 490 35.22 20.87 -32.55
N ILE A 491 33.89 20.74 -32.57
CA ILE A 491 33.19 20.28 -33.78
C ILE A 491 33.37 21.31 -34.89
N GLY A 492 34.09 20.93 -35.96
CA GLY A 492 34.40 21.77 -37.12
C GLY A 492 35.54 22.80 -36.91
N SER A 493 36.17 22.85 -35.74
CA SER A 493 37.17 23.87 -35.36
C SER A 493 38.31 23.28 -34.51
N TYR A 494 39.46 23.94 -34.46
CA TYR A 494 40.61 23.48 -33.67
C TYR A 494 40.45 23.68 -32.15
N ASN A 495 39.50 24.53 -31.74
CA ASN A 495 39.25 24.89 -30.35
C ASN A 495 38.39 23.82 -29.64
N GLY A 496 38.94 22.62 -29.46
CA GLY A 496 38.37 21.56 -28.65
C GLY A 496 38.73 21.66 -27.16
N THR A 497 38.46 20.58 -26.42
CA THR A 497 38.90 20.36 -25.03
C THR A 497 39.79 19.12 -24.95
N ASP A 498 40.79 19.12 -24.06
CA ASP A 498 41.64 17.93 -23.86
C ASP A 498 40.90 16.85 -23.07
N ILE A 499 40.97 15.61 -23.56
CA ILE A 499 40.37 14.44 -22.94
C ILE A 499 41.15 14.00 -21.69
N TYR A 500 42.40 14.41 -21.52
CA TYR A 500 43.20 14.08 -20.33
C TYR A 500 42.56 14.57 -19.02
N GLU A 501 41.89 15.72 -19.07
CA GLU A 501 41.28 16.36 -17.89
C GLU A 501 40.04 15.61 -17.35
N VAL A 502 39.56 14.60 -18.08
CA VAL A 502 38.42 13.74 -17.71
C VAL A 502 38.82 12.70 -16.64
N GLY A 503 40.08 12.25 -16.66
CA GLY A 503 40.61 11.24 -15.73
C GLY A 503 40.11 9.80 -15.94
N ASP A 504 40.89 8.85 -15.40
CA ASP A 504 40.79 7.40 -15.63
C ASP A 504 39.36 6.85 -15.48
N ALA A 505 38.71 7.05 -14.33
CA ALA A 505 37.39 6.47 -14.06
C ALA A 505 36.28 6.97 -15.01
N VAL A 506 36.22 8.28 -15.28
CA VAL A 506 35.18 8.85 -16.16
C VAL A 506 35.49 8.53 -17.63
N PHE A 507 36.76 8.40 -18.00
CA PHE A 507 37.16 7.88 -19.31
C PHE A 507 36.72 6.41 -19.48
N SER A 508 37.00 5.55 -18.50
CA SER A 508 36.57 4.15 -18.46
C SER A 508 35.07 3.98 -18.61
N GLN A 509 34.29 4.74 -17.83
CA GLN A 509 32.83 4.80 -17.92
C GLN A 509 32.39 5.17 -19.34
N ARG A 510 32.83 6.31 -19.86
CA ARG A 510 32.37 6.85 -21.16
C ARG A 510 32.82 5.98 -22.33
N PHE A 511 34.01 5.38 -22.28
CA PHE A 511 34.46 4.44 -23.32
C PHE A 511 33.66 3.12 -23.29
N SER A 512 33.39 2.55 -22.11
CA SER A 512 32.52 1.38 -21.97
C SER A 512 31.12 1.66 -22.52
N GLN A 513 30.55 2.83 -22.19
CA GLN A 513 29.26 3.28 -22.72
C GLN A 513 29.26 3.40 -24.25
N LEU A 514 30.31 3.97 -24.87
CA LEU A 514 30.43 4.03 -26.33
C LEU A 514 30.49 2.64 -26.96
N LEU A 515 31.33 1.75 -26.43
CA LEU A 515 31.51 0.39 -26.94
C LEU A 515 30.21 -0.44 -26.85
N ASN A 516 29.56 -0.46 -25.70
CA ASN A 516 28.32 -1.22 -25.48
C ASN A 516 27.15 -0.65 -26.29
N THR A 517 27.02 0.68 -26.39
CA THR A 517 25.98 1.34 -27.20
C THR A 517 26.19 1.03 -28.69
N PHE A 518 27.42 1.07 -29.19
CA PHE A 518 27.69 0.75 -30.59
C PHE A 518 27.57 -0.76 -30.88
N TRP A 519 27.86 -1.63 -29.91
CA TRP A 519 27.61 -3.06 -30.03
C TRP A 519 26.12 -3.38 -30.16
N LEU A 520 25.29 -2.88 -29.24
CA LEU A 520 23.83 -3.01 -29.31
C LEU A 520 23.28 -2.42 -30.62
N ALA A 521 23.76 -1.23 -31.02
CA ALA A 521 23.44 -0.62 -32.32
C ALA A 521 23.75 -1.56 -33.48
N SER A 522 24.94 -2.15 -33.50
CA SER A 522 25.39 -3.02 -34.58
C SER A 522 24.54 -4.28 -34.70
N VAL A 523 24.29 -4.96 -33.57
CA VAL A 523 23.71 -6.30 -33.54
C VAL A 523 22.20 -6.32 -33.81
N ALA A 524 21.46 -5.34 -33.31
CA ALA A 524 19.99 -5.36 -33.33
C ALA A 524 19.35 -3.98 -33.64
N SER A 525 19.97 -3.22 -34.54
CA SER A 525 19.61 -1.81 -34.84
C SER A 525 18.10 -1.53 -34.99
N ARG A 526 17.32 -2.40 -35.64
CA ARG A 526 15.86 -2.22 -35.79
C ARG A 526 15.10 -2.46 -34.49
N ASN A 527 15.46 -3.52 -33.79
CA ASN A 527 14.77 -3.96 -32.58
C ASN A 527 14.92 -2.94 -31.45
N ILE A 528 16.14 -2.45 -31.22
CA ILE A 528 16.42 -1.42 -30.19
C ILE A 528 15.76 -0.06 -30.51
N THR A 529 15.39 0.20 -31.76
CA THR A 529 14.65 1.42 -32.17
C THR A 529 13.13 1.24 -32.17
N GLY A 530 12.61 0.10 -31.68
CA GLY A 530 11.18 -0.12 -31.48
C GLY A 530 10.57 -1.35 -32.19
N ASP A 531 11.31 -2.05 -33.06
CA ASP A 531 10.82 -3.25 -33.76
C ASP A 531 11.12 -4.55 -32.98
N PHE A 532 11.06 -4.53 -31.65
CA PHE A 532 11.26 -5.72 -30.82
C PHE A 532 9.93 -6.27 -30.35
N ASN A 533 9.45 -7.29 -31.07
CA ASN A 533 8.10 -7.85 -30.91
C ASN A 533 8.18 -9.34 -30.55
N PHE A 534 7.43 -9.74 -29.53
CA PHE A 534 7.45 -11.09 -28.95
C PHE A 534 7.22 -12.18 -30.02
N GLN A 535 8.16 -13.12 -30.10
CA GLN A 535 8.24 -14.25 -31.03
C GLN A 535 8.31 -13.90 -32.53
N VAL A 536 8.39 -12.64 -32.94
CA VAL A 536 8.47 -12.25 -34.37
C VAL A 536 9.76 -12.76 -35.04
N HIS A 537 10.82 -12.94 -34.25
CA HIS A 537 12.07 -13.60 -34.68
C HIS A 537 11.86 -15.04 -35.19
N THR A 538 10.77 -15.72 -34.80
CA THR A 538 10.43 -17.08 -35.28
C THR A 538 9.74 -17.10 -36.65
N LEU A 539 9.21 -15.95 -37.09
CA LEU A 539 8.43 -15.82 -38.33
C LEU A 539 9.28 -15.26 -39.49
N ASN A 540 10.21 -14.35 -39.20
CA ASN A 540 11.00 -13.64 -40.20
C ASN A 540 12.45 -14.17 -40.28
N ARG A 541 12.74 -15.01 -41.28
CA ARG A 541 14.09 -15.56 -41.52
C ARG A 541 15.19 -14.52 -41.71
N GLU A 542 14.87 -13.30 -42.13
CA GLU A 542 15.87 -12.24 -42.29
C GLU A 542 16.44 -11.73 -40.94
N ILE A 543 15.84 -12.11 -39.81
CA ILE A 543 16.32 -11.77 -38.45
C ILE A 543 17.13 -12.93 -37.82
N GLU A 544 17.56 -13.92 -38.62
CA GLU A 544 18.19 -15.17 -38.17
C GLU A 544 19.47 -15.00 -37.32
N ASN A 545 20.14 -13.83 -37.34
CA ASN A 545 21.40 -13.62 -36.60
C ASN A 545 21.22 -13.18 -35.13
N THR A 546 20.18 -12.41 -34.78
CA THR A 546 19.99 -11.95 -33.39
C THR A 546 19.71 -13.12 -32.44
N ILE A 547 20.38 -13.17 -31.29
CA ILE A 547 20.05 -14.10 -30.21
C ILE A 547 19.06 -13.41 -29.26
N VAL A 548 18.07 -14.17 -28.80
CA VAL A 548 17.03 -13.74 -27.86
C VAL A 548 16.96 -14.74 -26.71
N GLN A 549 16.68 -14.25 -25.50
CA GLN A 549 16.40 -15.07 -24.34
C GLN A 549 14.90 -15.04 -24.05
N ASN A 550 14.34 -16.20 -23.69
CA ASN A 550 12.99 -16.29 -23.15
C ASN A 550 13.07 -16.43 -21.63
N THR A 551 12.31 -15.62 -20.89
CA THR A 551 12.21 -15.72 -19.42
C THR A 551 10.74 -15.73 -18.98
N THR A 552 10.45 -16.32 -17.82
CA THR A 552 9.11 -16.30 -17.23
C THR A 552 9.15 -15.42 -15.99
N GLY A 553 8.40 -14.33 -16.02
CA GLY A 553 8.19 -13.45 -14.89
C GLY A 553 6.78 -13.56 -14.34
N MET A 554 6.37 -12.52 -13.63
CA MET A 554 5.05 -12.37 -13.05
C MET A 554 4.35 -11.14 -13.62
N ARG A 555 3.08 -11.30 -14.03
CA ARG A 555 2.15 -10.19 -14.25
C ARG A 555 1.22 -10.07 -13.04
N THR A 556 1.02 -8.86 -12.57
CA THR A 556 0.12 -8.49 -11.47
C THR A 556 -0.81 -7.38 -11.95
N PRO A 557 -2.13 -7.45 -11.71
CA PRO A 557 -3.00 -6.31 -11.97
C PRO A 557 -2.69 -5.18 -11.00
N ASP A 558 -2.60 -3.95 -11.50
CA ASP A 558 -2.42 -2.72 -10.72
C ASP A 558 -3.77 -2.26 -10.12
N GLU A 559 -4.51 -3.22 -9.58
CA GLU A 559 -5.83 -3.02 -8.99
C GLU A 559 -5.72 -3.10 -7.46
N LEU A 560 -6.45 -2.22 -6.78
CA LEU A 560 -6.68 -2.34 -5.35
C LEU A 560 -7.79 -3.36 -5.10
N VAL A 561 -7.52 -4.32 -4.21
CA VAL A 561 -8.45 -5.38 -3.80
C VAL A 561 -8.80 -5.27 -2.32
N VAL A 562 -9.98 -5.79 -1.96
CA VAL A 562 -10.39 -5.96 -0.57
C VAL A 562 -9.65 -7.11 0.08
N ARG A 563 -9.09 -6.89 1.26
CA ARG A 563 -8.55 -7.93 2.13
C ARG A 563 -9.35 -8.00 3.42
N VAL A 564 -9.84 -9.19 3.77
CA VAL A 564 -10.62 -9.43 4.99
C VAL A 564 -9.70 -9.72 6.17
N SER A 565 -9.81 -8.92 7.22
CA SER A 565 -9.03 -9.10 8.44
C SER A 565 -9.63 -10.19 9.34
N GLY A 566 -8.95 -11.34 9.42
CA GLY A 566 -9.40 -12.53 10.15
C GLY A 566 -9.69 -12.30 11.64
N LEU A 567 -8.93 -11.43 12.31
CA LEU A 567 -9.15 -11.10 13.72
C LEU A 567 -10.43 -10.27 13.92
N TRP A 568 -10.64 -9.22 13.14
CA TRP A 568 -11.81 -8.36 13.27
C TRP A 568 -13.09 -9.09 12.88
N ILE A 569 -13.07 -9.95 11.86
CA ILE A 569 -14.28 -10.70 11.51
C ILE A 569 -14.67 -11.74 12.57
N SER A 570 -13.70 -12.40 13.23
CA SER A 570 -14.00 -13.25 14.39
C SER A 570 -14.62 -12.44 15.54
N ILE A 571 -14.12 -11.24 15.83
CA ILE A 571 -14.70 -10.36 16.85
C ILE A 571 -16.14 -9.97 16.48
N LEU A 572 -16.41 -9.62 15.21
CA LEU A 572 -17.78 -9.28 14.79
C LEU A 572 -18.71 -10.48 14.92
N PHE A 573 -18.35 -11.67 14.44
CA PHE A 573 -19.21 -12.85 14.56
C PHE A 573 -19.51 -13.17 16.03
N ILE A 574 -18.52 -13.14 16.92
CA ILE A 574 -18.76 -13.35 18.36
C ILE A 574 -19.71 -12.26 18.92
N ALA A 575 -19.49 -10.99 18.59
CA ALA A 575 -20.32 -9.88 19.06
C ALA A 575 -21.77 -9.98 18.56
N SER A 576 -21.98 -10.29 17.28
CA SER A 576 -23.31 -10.47 16.67
C SER A 576 -24.02 -11.74 17.16
N THR A 577 -23.31 -12.85 17.39
CA THR A 577 -23.89 -14.05 17.99
C THR A 577 -24.28 -13.81 19.45
N VAL A 578 -23.49 -13.07 20.23
CA VAL A 578 -23.87 -12.65 21.59
C VAL A 578 -25.09 -11.71 21.55
N MET A 579 -25.19 -10.79 20.59
CA MET A 579 -26.36 -9.94 20.41
C MET A 579 -27.61 -10.76 20.06
N LEU A 580 -27.50 -11.67 19.08
CA LEU A 580 -28.58 -12.57 18.66
C LEU A 580 -29.08 -13.46 19.82
N ALA A 581 -28.17 -14.10 20.54
CA ALA A 581 -28.49 -14.91 21.71
C ALA A 581 -29.12 -14.07 22.84
N SER A 582 -28.69 -12.82 23.01
CA SER A 582 -29.27 -11.89 23.98
C SER A 582 -30.70 -11.49 23.63
N GLY A 583 -30.99 -11.22 22.35
CA GLY A 583 -32.34 -10.95 21.85
C GLY A 583 -33.27 -12.14 22.05
N VAL A 584 -32.86 -13.34 21.61
CA VAL A 584 -33.64 -14.58 21.78
C VAL A 584 -33.87 -14.91 23.26
N ALA A 585 -32.85 -14.75 24.11
CA ALA A 585 -33.01 -14.95 25.55
C ALA A 585 -33.94 -13.91 26.19
N ALA A 586 -33.91 -12.65 25.75
CA ALA A 586 -34.87 -11.63 26.16
C ALA A 586 -36.30 -12.07 25.82
N SER A 587 -36.57 -12.48 24.57
CA SER A 587 -37.90 -12.99 24.16
C SER A 587 -38.36 -14.18 25.00
N ILE A 588 -37.47 -15.14 25.28
CA ILE A 588 -37.79 -16.31 26.10
C ILE A 588 -38.15 -15.90 27.53
N PHE A 589 -37.40 -14.97 28.14
CA PHE A 589 -37.75 -14.45 29.47
C PHE A 589 -39.04 -13.61 29.45
N SER A 590 -39.26 -12.79 28.41
CA SER A 590 -40.49 -12.01 28.17
C SER A 590 -41.75 -12.89 28.06
N CYS A 591 -41.61 -14.11 27.52
CA CYS A 591 -42.69 -15.11 27.40
C CYS A 591 -42.86 -15.99 28.64
N LEU A 592 -41.79 -16.24 29.41
CA LEU A 592 -41.84 -17.04 30.63
C LEU A 592 -42.34 -16.26 31.86
N ARG A 593 -42.27 -14.92 31.84
CA ARG A 593 -42.68 -14.06 32.96
C ARG A 593 -44.20 -13.85 32.99
N ARG A 594 -44.80 -13.95 34.18
CA ARG A 594 -46.22 -13.71 34.48
C ARG A 594 -46.49 -12.31 35.04
N GLY A 595 -45.55 -11.78 35.83
CA GLY A 595 -45.72 -10.56 36.63
C GLY A 595 -45.68 -9.24 35.83
N PRO A 596 -46.26 -8.16 36.39
CA PRO A 596 -46.35 -6.83 35.76
C PRO A 596 -44.97 -6.18 35.57
N ASP A 597 -44.91 -5.13 34.75
CA ASP A 597 -43.65 -4.47 34.34
C ASP A 597 -43.45 -3.14 35.05
N VAL A 598 -42.94 -3.19 36.29
CA VAL A 598 -43.04 -2.07 37.27
C VAL A 598 -41.66 -1.60 37.79
N LEU A 599 -40.54 -2.12 37.27
CA LEU A 599 -39.23 -1.98 37.92
C LEU A 599 -38.09 -1.50 37.00
N ASP A 600 -37.71 -0.23 37.17
CA ASP A 600 -36.46 0.33 36.68
C ASP A 600 -35.38 0.49 37.77
N ARG A 601 -35.75 0.57 39.06
CA ARG A 601 -34.79 0.53 40.18
C ARG A 601 -35.39 -0.12 41.43
N ALA A 602 -34.69 -1.10 42.01
CA ALA A 602 -35.21 -1.85 43.16
C ALA A 602 -35.21 -1.05 44.47
N THR A 603 -34.29 -0.09 44.63
CA THR A 603 -34.10 0.66 45.89
C THR A 603 -35.33 1.46 46.33
N TYR A 604 -36.11 2.02 45.40
CA TYR A 604 -37.36 2.71 45.73
C TYR A 604 -38.40 1.74 46.33
N PHE A 605 -38.59 0.58 45.71
CA PHE A 605 -39.54 -0.45 46.17
C PHE A 605 -39.07 -1.17 47.45
N LEU A 606 -37.79 -1.06 47.81
CA LEU A 606 -37.22 -1.50 49.09
C LEU A 606 -37.31 -0.45 50.21
N ARG A 607 -37.60 0.82 49.87
CA ARG A 607 -37.69 1.93 50.82
C ARG A 607 -39.10 2.05 51.38
N ASP A 608 -40.11 2.00 50.51
CA ASP A 608 -41.48 2.42 50.85
C ASP A 608 -42.53 1.27 50.77
N SER A 609 -42.12 0.01 50.58
CA SER A 609 -43.03 -1.14 50.60
C SER A 609 -43.30 -1.65 52.03
N PRO A 610 -44.57 -1.79 52.48
CA PRO A 610 -44.90 -2.37 53.78
C PRO A 610 -44.53 -3.86 53.92
N HIS A 611 -44.29 -4.54 52.80
CA HIS A 611 -44.11 -6.00 52.73
C HIS A 611 -42.63 -6.41 52.63
N VAL A 612 -41.74 -5.52 53.08
CA VAL A 612 -40.29 -5.67 53.06
C VAL A 612 -39.77 -5.54 54.49
N ASN A 613 -39.79 -6.64 55.26
CA ASN A 613 -39.27 -6.65 56.64
C ASN A 613 -37.75 -6.42 56.67
N ILE A 614 -37.34 -5.15 56.77
CA ILE A 614 -35.96 -4.70 56.81
C ILE A 614 -35.86 -3.56 57.83
N ALA A 615 -34.92 -3.68 58.78
CA ALA A 615 -34.58 -2.58 59.68
C ALA A 615 -34.02 -1.38 58.87
N GLN A 616 -34.80 -0.31 58.78
CA GLN A 616 -34.34 0.99 58.31
C GLN A 616 -33.46 1.64 59.39
N GLN A 617 -32.30 2.19 58.99
CA GLN A 617 -31.41 2.92 59.92
C GLN A 617 -31.57 4.44 59.81
N SER A 618 -31.94 4.97 58.64
CA SER A 618 -32.20 6.40 58.43
C SER A 618 -32.97 6.63 57.12
N SER A 619 -33.83 7.66 57.09
CA SER A 619 -34.49 8.15 55.87
C SER A 619 -33.53 8.85 54.90
N LEU A 620 -32.35 9.26 55.38
CA LEU A 620 -31.26 9.84 54.58
C LEU A 620 -30.25 8.80 54.06
N GLU A 621 -30.52 7.50 54.23
CA GLU A 621 -29.63 6.45 53.74
C GLU A 621 -29.61 6.38 52.20
N ASP A 622 -28.41 6.51 51.62
CA ASP A 622 -28.17 6.25 50.19
C ASP A 622 -28.40 4.78 49.82
N GLY A 623 -29.02 4.54 48.66
CA GLY A 623 -29.33 3.21 48.15
C GLY A 623 -28.11 2.30 47.98
N THR A 624 -26.91 2.83 47.70
CA THR A 624 -25.71 1.97 47.62
C THR A 624 -25.30 1.45 49.00
N SER A 625 -25.56 2.20 50.07
CA SER A 625 -25.32 1.79 51.47
C SER A 625 -26.40 0.81 51.93
N GLN A 626 -27.67 1.12 51.61
CA GLN A 626 -28.82 0.26 51.86
C GLN A 626 -28.57 -1.15 51.29
N VAL A 627 -28.22 -1.24 50.00
CA VAL A 627 -27.89 -2.51 49.30
C VAL A 627 -26.67 -3.22 49.90
N LYS A 628 -25.67 -2.50 50.42
CA LYS A 628 -24.51 -3.11 51.12
C LYS A 628 -24.91 -3.78 52.44
N ARG A 629 -25.89 -3.23 53.19
CA ARG A 629 -26.48 -3.89 54.38
C ARG A 629 -27.30 -5.11 53.98
N ILE A 630 -28.28 -4.93 53.08
CA ILE A 630 -29.35 -5.93 52.82
C ILE A 630 -29.03 -6.94 51.70
N LYS A 631 -27.83 -6.87 51.11
CA LYS A 631 -27.20 -7.75 50.10
C LYS A 631 -27.69 -9.22 50.01
N GLY A 632 -27.94 -9.87 51.14
CA GLY A 632 -28.30 -11.30 51.24
C GLY A 632 -29.80 -11.59 51.35
N VAL A 633 -30.63 -10.59 51.65
CA VAL A 633 -32.09 -10.72 51.70
C VAL A 633 -32.59 -11.11 50.31
N ARG A 634 -33.52 -12.07 50.27
CA ARG A 634 -34.19 -12.49 49.04
C ARG A 634 -35.56 -11.84 48.92
N VAL A 635 -35.81 -11.24 47.76
CA VAL A 635 -37.04 -10.51 47.44
C VAL A 635 -37.67 -11.05 46.17
N CYS A 636 -38.98 -10.86 46.06
CA CYS A 636 -39.78 -11.32 44.94
C CYS A 636 -40.94 -10.37 44.66
N ILE A 637 -41.50 -10.48 43.46
CA ILE A 637 -42.88 -10.10 43.19
C ILE A 637 -43.73 -11.34 43.49
N GLY A 638 -44.69 -11.20 44.40
CA GLY A 638 -45.46 -12.32 44.95
C GLY A 638 -46.82 -11.89 45.47
N ASP A 639 -47.65 -12.89 45.78
CA ASP A 639 -48.93 -12.67 46.45
C ASP A 639 -48.70 -12.52 47.96
N VAL A 640 -49.08 -11.38 48.53
CA VAL A 640 -49.01 -11.12 49.98
C VAL A 640 -50.21 -11.72 50.72
N ARG A 641 -51.30 -12.05 50.01
CA ARG A 641 -52.54 -12.54 50.60
C ARG A 641 -52.89 -13.95 50.10
N PRO A 642 -52.00 -14.96 50.27
CA PRO A 642 -52.19 -16.31 49.72
C PRO A 642 -53.44 -17.04 50.26
N SER A 643 -54.01 -16.56 51.37
CA SER A 643 -55.21 -17.11 52.03
C SER A 643 -56.54 -16.40 51.68
N GLU A 644 -56.53 -15.28 50.97
CA GLU A 644 -57.74 -14.58 50.54
C GLU A 644 -58.20 -15.05 49.14
N GLU A 645 -59.50 -14.95 48.85
CA GLU A 645 -60.09 -15.31 47.53
C GLU A 645 -59.58 -14.39 46.41
N THR A 646 -59.18 -13.17 46.76
CA THR A 646 -58.47 -12.22 45.90
C THR A 646 -57.08 -11.97 46.48
N GLY A 647 -56.05 -12.41 45.75
CA GLY A 647 -54.66 -12.12 46.09
C GLY A 647 -54.30 -10.65 45.88
N TYR A 648 -53.14 -10.23 46.38
CA TYR A 648 -52.59 -8.90 46.11
C TYR A 648 -51.11 -9.00 45.75
N VAL A 649 -50.75 -8.54 44.54
CA VAL A 649 -49.38 -8.62 44.04
C VAL A 649 -48.56 -7.44 44.58
N ALA A 650 -47.57 -7.70 45.42
CA ALA A 650 -46.62 -6.70 45.87
C ALA A 650 -45.16 -7.15 45.67
N PHE A 651 -44.25 -6.19 45.83
CA PHE A 651 -42.82 -6.44 45.98
C PHE A 651 -42.50 -6.60 47.46
N GLY A 652 -41.96 -7.76 47.85
CA GLY A 652 -41.75 -8.11 49.25
C GLY A 652 -40.62 -9.12 49.49
N THR A 653 -40.36 -9.45 50.75
CA THR A 653 -39.43 -10.55 51.08
C THR A 653 -40.04 -11.91 50.75
N VAL A 654 -39.19 -12.91 50.49
CA VAL A 654 -39.62 -14.29 50.16
C VAL A 654 -40.30 -15.02 51.36
N GLY A 655 -40.40 -14.38 52.53
CA GLY A 655 -41.22 -14.86 53.66
C GLY A 655 -42.60 -14.21 53.77
N GLU A 656 -42.81 -13.05 53.14
CA GLU A 656 -44.04 -12.23 53.27
C GLU A 656 -44.87 -12.19 51.98
N ALA A 657 -44.22 -12.31 50.82
CA ALA A 657 -44.88 -12.40 49.52
C ALA A 657 -44.57 -13.76 48.89
N MET A 658 -45.60 -14.58 48.64
CA MET A 658 -45.44 -15.90 48.02
C MET A 658 -45.14 -15.73 46.51
N PRO A 659 -43.96 -16.15 46.00
CA PRO A 659 -43.55 -15.88 44.62
C PRO A 659 -44.57 -16.36 43.56
N LEU A 660 -44.87 -15.51 42.57
CA LEU A 660 -45.88 -15.76 41.52
C LEU A 660 -45.68 -17.05 40.70
N ARG A 661 -44.49 -17.67 40.75
CA ARG A 661 -44.22 -18.97 40.13
C ARG A 661 -44.92 -20.13 40.85
N TRP A 662 -45.16 -20.03 42.16
CA TRP A 662 -45.78 -21.07 42.99
C TRP A 662 -47.29 -20.93 43.14
N GLN A 663 -47.89 -19.84 42.65
CA GLN A 663 -49.33 -19.65 42.64
C GLN A 663 -50.01 -20.35 41.45
N GLU A 664 -51.24 -20.81 41.67
CA GLU A 664 -52.07 -21.50 40.67
C GLU A 664 -52.53 -20.55 39.56
N LYS A 665 -52.61 -21.08 38.32
CA LYS A 665 -52.87 -20.27 37.10
C LYS A 665 -54.22 -19.55 37.08
N GLU A 666 -55.18 -19.96 37.91
CA GLU A 666 -56.57 -19.48 37.86
C GLU A 666 -56.90 -18.47 38.97
N ARG A 667 -55.96 -18.27 39.91
CA ARG A 667 -56.08 -17.33 41.04
C ARG A 667 -56.32 -15.90 40.57
N ARG A 668 -57.19 -15.17 41.27
CA ARG A 668 -57.54 -13.77 40.98
C ARG A 668 -56.88 -12.80 41.96
N TYR A 669 -56.70 -11.57 41.49
CA TYR A 669 -55.99 -10.50 42.17
C TYR A 669 -56.78 -9.20 42.10
N ALA A 670 -56.64 -8.39 43.13
CA ALA A 670 -57.15 -7.02 43.24
C ALA A 670 -56.08 -5.98 42.85
#